data_AF-D0P2E6-F1
#
_entry.id   AF-D0P2E6-F1
#
_cell.length_a   1.000
_cell.length_b   1.000
_cell.length_c   1.000
_cell.angle_alpha   90.00
_cell.angle_beta   90.00
_cell.angle_gamma   90.00
#
_symmetry.space_group_name_H-M   'P 1'
#
loop_
_entity.id
_entity.type
_entity.pdbx_description
1 polymer ?
#
loop_
_entity_poly.entity_id
_entity_poly.type
_entity_poly.pdbx_seq_one_letter_code
_entity_poly.pdbx_strand_id
1 'polypeptide(L)'
;MDEDALDRDKQISPAFLTELTNQFFKQRANGRPYEHDPEKGFTMDIMMMMDMEKVSTLRTEFERKDQGLSIAEFVYVMMRFVQSSAHTDENSRLHDLSESQLVANLCELFAQIDINGDGSMEWEEFTSFIVDTGLTVKNHQPNSIQQYHHVQWEDASKHSTFIDHIYYFPSNDLMALVESCSPYLKIYNVNCELMRTIKSPEGFVQCAEHLPKLNQYIVASSDLQFRFYDDTTLRLMKSCHTPASQNCLKWYPESSVLFSAGVSGIVYAWDAERMEEKHHMSGEVHGRVLARSHDDIVLDLLTLPTLESLASASMDRTIRLWDVHTGKHKQQLDGHAKGVRSLAYSPEYRFLVSAGFDFDALVWNPYVDQLILRLHGHNNSLCGVEIIPDPPQIITADVDGVFKVWDIRNFACMQTFTAENMGDLIKFDYEKLENPELTDDHPVFSALYNPTSLSFITAAGRDVKIWDARLGKLIRVYRDLSSSDLTTLCLDFRERKFIIGDHGGNIHVFDYLNGSHMKSFAYPDFGNRAHTAEVTKLCYCAEHMAVISVSWDCSINIHDERDSERGVLLRRLVGGHSTDITALSFSYHLSLLASGSSDCSLQVWDYEFGRLDTTCIGHVSGLLCLHFLDPFPLLLSSDSTGNVCFWAMPQPPGNCGRKLHRHALYAS
;
A
#
# COMPACT_ATOMS: atom_id res chain seq x y z
N MET A 1 -14.23 -50.42 20.87
CA MET A 1 -14.70 -51.45 19.91
C MET A 1 -16.21 -51.45 20.00
N ASP A 2 -16.96 -50.72 19.19
CA ASP A 2 -16.62 -50.05 17.94
C ASP A 2 -17.45 -48.76 17.84
N GLU A 3 -16.76 -47.66 17.52
CA GLU A 3 -17.32 -46.40 17.06
C GLU A 3 -17.62 -46.56 15.57
N ASP A 4 -18.86 -46.89 15.23
CA ASP A 4 -19.33 -46.95 13.85
C ASP A 4 -20.82 -46.57 13.82
N ALA A 5 -21.10 -45.26 13.78
CA ALA A 5 -22.33 -44.70 13.21
C ALA A 5 -22.36 -43.17 13.34
N LEU A 6 -21.58 -42.44 12.54
CA LEU A 6 -22.01 -41.18 11.91
C LEU A 6 -20.90 -40.65 10.97
N ASP A 7 -20.75 -41.27 9.80
CA ASP A 7 -20.03 -40.61 8.69
C ASP A 7 -20.69 -41.05 7.37
N ARG A 8 -21.68 -40.26 6.96
CA ARG A 8 -22.26 -40.29 5.61
C ARG A 8 -22.20 -38.90 5.02
N ASP A 9 -21.01 -38.33 4.97
CA ASP A 9 -20.74 -37.23 4.05
C ASP A 9 -20.34 -37.81 2.70
N LYS A 10 -21.09 -37.39 1.67
CA LYS A 10 -20.86 -37.75 0.27
C LYS A 10 -19.48 -37.21 -0.14
N GLN A 11 -18.48 -38.10 -0.17
CA GLN A 11 -17.18 -37.82 -0.76
C GLN A 11 -17.36 -37.42 -2.23
N ILE A 12 -17.13 -36.14 -2.54
CA ILE A 12 -16.99 -35.67 -3.92
C ILE A 12 -15.57 -36.05 -4.36
N SER A 13 -15.47 -36.99 -5.29
CA SER A 13 -14.17 -37.47 -5.78
C SER A 13 -13.42 -36.36 -6.56
N PRO A 14 -12.08 -36.25 -6.43
CA PRO A 14 -11.26 -35.33 -7.24
C PRO A 14 -11.44 -35.53 -8.76
N ALA A 15 -11.82 -36.74 -9.18
CA ALA A 15 -12.15 -37.04 -10.57
C ALA A 15 -13.40 -36.30 -11.07
N PHE A 16 -14.40 -36.11 -10.21
CA PHE A 16 -15.63 -35.38 -10.53
C PHE A 16 -15.38 -33.88 -10.72
N LEU A 17 -14.50 -33.28 -9.90
CA LEU A 17 -14.05 -31.89 -10.05
C LEU A 17 -13.25 -31.68 -11.34
N THR A 18 -12.43 -32.68 -11.71
CA THR A 18 -11.65 -32.67 -12.96
C THR A 18 -12.53 -32.81 -14.21
N GLU A 19 -13.66 -33.51 -14.11
CA GLU A 19 -14.62 -33.67 -15.21
C GLU A 19 -15.49 -32.41 -15.40
N LEU A 20 -15.83 -31.72 -14.31
CA LEU A 20 -16.54 -30.44 -14.31
C LEU A 20 -15.68 -29.28 -14.84
N THR A 21 -14.40 -29.19 -14.47
CA THR A 21 -13.48 -28.19 -15.03
C THR A 21 -13.26 -28.38 -16.52
N ASN A 22 -13.24 -29.62 -17.00
CA ASN A 22 -13.17 -29.94 -18.43
C ASN A 22 -14.48 -29.64 -19.19
N GLN A 23 -15.65 -29.74 -18.55
CA GLN A 23 -16.92 -29.28 -19.13
C GLN A 23 -17.00 -27.74 -19.20
N PHE A 24 -16.32 -27.04 -18.30
CA PHE A 24 -16.26 -25.58 -18.22
C PHE A 24 -15.60 -24.93 -19.46
N PHE A 25 -14.54 -25.54 -20.00
CA PHE A 25 -13.94 -25.06 -21.26
C PHE A 25 -14.87 -25.20 -22.48
N LYS A 26 -15.99 -25.93 -22.37
CA LYS A 26 -16.94 -26.16 -23.47
C LYS A 26 -18.23 -25.33 -23.40
N GLN A 27 -18.64 -24.81 -22.24
CA GLN A 27 -19.92 -24.10 -22.08
C GLN A 27 -19.73 -22.64 -21.66
N ARG A 28 -19.30 -21.79 -22.61
CA ARG A 28 -19.16 -20.34 -22.43
C ARG A 28 -20.47 -19.56 -22.64
N ALA A 29 -21.62 -20.19 -22.42
CA ALA A 29 -22.93 -19.58 -22.67
C ALA A 29 -23.99 -20.18 -21.76
N ASN A 30 -24.28 -19.52 -20.62
CA ASN A 30 -25.63 -19.24 -20.11
C ASN A 30 -25.58 -18.56 -18.74
N GLY A 31 -26.14 -17.35 -18.65
CA GLY A 31 -26.73 -16.72 -17.45
C GLY A 31 -25.79 -16.37 -16.28
N ARG A 32 -25.38 -15.10 -16.19
CA ARG A 32 -24.57 -14.54 -15.09
C ARG A 32 -25.46 -13.94 -13.98
N PRO A 33 -25.36 -14.37 -12.71
CA PRO A 33 -26.14 -13.80 -11.60
C PRO A 33 -25.63 -12.45 -11.06
N TYR A 34 -24.38 -12.07 -11.36
CA TYR A 34 -23.70 -10.89 -10.77
C TYR A 34 -23.45 -9.74 -11.76
N GLU A 35 -24.08 -9.74 -12.94
CA GLU A 35 -23.75 -8.81 -14.04
C GLU A 35 -24.19 -7.34 -13.82
N HIS A 36 -24.83 -7.01 -12.68
CA HIS A 36 -25.50 -5.72 -12.48
C HIS A 36 -25.26 -4.97 -11.17
N ASP A 37 -24.33 -5.40 -10.30
CA ASP A 37 -23.98 -4.62 -9.09
C ASP A 37 -22.49 -4.76 -8.73
N PRO A 38 -21.65 -3.74 -8.99
CA PRO A 38 -20.24 -3.74 -8.58
C PRO A 38 -20.05 -3.64 -7.05
N GLU A 39 -21.08 -3.20 -6.32
CA GLU A 39 -21.03 -3.01 -4.86
C GLU A 39 -21.42 -4.26 -4.04
N LYS A 40 -21.82 -5.37 -4.69
CA LYS A 40 -22.27 -6.62 -4.06
C LYS A 40 -21.86 -7.86 -4.87
N GLY A 41 -20.57 -7.96 -5.20
CA GLY A 41 -20.01 -9.10 -5.94
C GLY A 41 -19.75 -10.33 -5.05
N PHE A 42 -19.69 -11.51 -5.68
CA PHE A 42 -19.34 -12.80 -5.06
C PHE A 42 -18.10 -12.72 -4.15
N THR A 43 -17.08 -11.97 -4.56
CA THR A 43 -15.86 -11.73 -3.80
C THR A 43 -16.12 -11.02 -2.47
N MET A 44 -17.04 -10.05 -2.44
CA MET A 44 -17.39 -9.29 -1.24
C MET A 44 -18.10 -10.18 -0.20
N ASP A 45 -18.96 -11.08 -0.67
CA ASP A 45 -19.64 -12.04 0.22
C ASP A 45 -18.63 -13.02 0.85
N ILE A 46 -17.61 -13.46 0.10
CA ILE A 46 -16.51 -14.30 0.63
C ILE A 46 -15.71 -13.54 1.68
N MET A 47 -15.42 -12.26 1.41
CA MET A 47 -14.67 -11.41 2.32
C MET A 47 -15.39 -11.14 3.64
N MET A 48 -16.72 -10.92 3.60
CA MET A 48 -17.52 -10.72 4.81
C MET A 48 -17.58 -11.96 5.71
N MET A 49 -17.28 -13.15 5.18
CA MET A 49 -17.25 -14.41 5.94
C MET A 49 -15.90 -14.72 6.62
N MET A 50 -14.83 -14.00 6.26
CA MET A 50 -13.47 -14.26 6.77
C MET A 50 -13.27 -13.64 8.15
N ASP A 51 -12.97 -14.48 9.15
CA ASP A 51 -12.59 -14.09 10.53
C ASP A 51 -11.21 -14.68 10.87
N MET A 52 -10.50 -14.14 11.87
CA MET A 52 -9.11 -14.47 12.23
C MET A 52 -8.87 -15.96 12.53
N GLU A 53 -9.85 -16.65 13.11
CA GLU A 53 -9.79 -18.10 13.34
C GLU A 53 -9.93 -18.91 12.03
N LYS A 54 -10.68 -18.37 11.06
CA LYS A 54 -10.89 -18.98 9.75
C LYS A 54 -9.77 -18.64 8.76
N VAL A 55 -9.20 -17.44 8.84
CA VAL A 55 -8.03 -17.01 8.05
C VAL A 55 -6.78 -17.74 8.51
N SER A 56 -6.61 -18.00 9.81
CA SER A 56 -5.47 -18.79 10.32
C SER A 56 -5.58 -20.27 9.93
N THR A 57 -6.79 -20.86 9.94
CA THR A 57 -6.99 -22.22 9.42
C THR A 57 -6.74 -22.30 7.91
N LEU A 58 -7.23 -21.33 7.13
CA LEU A 58 -6.88 -21.21 5.71
C LEU A 58 -5.37 -21.05 5.50
N ARG A 59 -4.71 -20.19 6.27
CA ARG A 59 -3.25 -19.99 6.21
C ARG A 59 -2.50 -21.30 6.43
N THR A 60 -2.88 -22.09 7.42
CA THR A 60 -2.24 -23.40 7.65
C THR A 60 -2.50 -24.42 6.54
N GLU A 61 -3.60 -24.29 5.80
CA GLU A 61 -3.88 -25.14 4.63
C GLU A 61 -3.09 -24.71 3.40
N PHE A 62 -2.80 -23.42 3.24
CA PHE A 62 -1.92 -22.88 2.18
C PHE A 62 -0.43 -23.12 2.50
N GLU A 63 0.03 -22.87 3.74
CA GLU A 63 1.43 -23.04 4.19
C GLU A 63 1.86 -24.51 4.32
N ARG A 64 0.92 -25.46 4.28
CA ARG A 64 1.22 -26.90 4.32
C ARG A 64 1.97 -27.39 3.08
N LYS A 65 2.05 -26.60 2.02
CA LYS A 65 2.73 -26.95 0.77
C LYS A 65 3.65 -25.81 0.33
N ASP A 66 4.92 -26.13 0.13
CA ASP A 66 5.96 -25.21 -0.36
C ASP A 66 5.76 -24.75 -1.83
N GLN A 67 4.67 -25.14 -2.52
CA GLN A 67 4.45 -24.90 -3.97
C GLN A 67 3.06 -24.29 -4.30
N GLY A 68 2.36 -23.70 -3.34
CA GLY A 68 1.03 -23.13 -3.56
C GLY A 68 -0.09 -24.15 -3.82
N LEU A 69 -1.33 -23.68 -4.01
CA LEU A 69 -2.51 -24.51 -4.27
C LEU A 69 -2.91 -24.49 -5.74
N SER A 70 -3.17 -25.66 -6.34
CA SER A 70 -3.73 -25.74 -7.70
C SER A 70 -5.20 -25.31 -7.75
N ILE A 71 -5.73 -24.94 -8.93
CA ILE A 71 -7.14 -24.53 -9.12
C ILE A 71 -8.14 -25.49 -8.46
N ALA A 72 -7.98 -26.80 -8.67
CA ALA A 72 -8.90 -27.80 -8.13
C ALA A 72 -8.82 -27.89 -6.59
N GLU A 73 -7.64 -27.69 -6.02
CA GLU A 73 -7.41 -27.70 -4.58
C GLU A 73 -7.88 -26.40 -3.94
N PHE A 74 -7.64 -25.25 -4.57
CA PHE A 74 -8.18 -23.96 -4.13
C PHE A 74 -9.71 -23.97 -4.09
N VAL A 75 -10.36 -24.46 -5.15
CA VAL A 75 -11.83 -24.61 -5.18
C VAL A 75 -12.29 -25.53 -4.06
N TYR A 76 -11.57 -26.62 -3.78
CA TYR A 76 -11.91 -27.54 -2.69
C TYR A 76 -11.78 -26.89 -1.31
N VAL A 77 -10.69 -26.18 -1.04
CA VAL A 77 -10.44 -25.45 0.21
C VAL A 77 -11.48 -24.36 0.43
N MET A 78 -11.77 -23.58 -0.60
CA MET A 78 -12.79 -22.50 -0.56
C MET A 78 -14.22 -23.04 -0.46
N MET A 79 -14.54 -24.16 -1.11
CA MET A 79 -15.83 -24.83 -0.95
C MET A 79 -16.05 -25.29 0.49
N ARG A 80 -15.02 -25.90 1.09
CA ARG A 80 -15.06 -26.35 2.49
C ARG A 80 -15.18 -25.18 3.45
N PHE A 81 -14.50 -24.08 3.16
CA PHE A 81 -14.61 -22.83 3.89
C PHE A 81 -16.05 -22.30 3.87
N VAL A 82 -16.67 -22.15 2.68
CA VAL A 82 -18.06 -21.67 2.52
C VAL A 82 -19.09 -22.61 3.16
N GLN A 83 -18.85 -23.93 3.14
CA GLN A 83 -19.73 -24.92 3.78
C GLN A 83 -19.59 -24.91 5.32
N SER A 84 -18.37 -24.70 5.84
CA SER A 84 -18.13 -24.61 7.29
C SER A 84 -18.72 -23.34 7.92
N SER A 85 -18.90 -22.28 7.14
CA SER A 85 -19.49 -21.01 7.58
C SER A 85 -21.02 -20.96 7.47
N ALA A 86 -21.68 -22.00 6.95
CA ALA A 86 -23.12 -22.08 6.74
C ALA A 86 -23.98 -22.13 8.03
N HIS A 87 -23.36 -22.17 9.22
CA HIS A 87 -24.06 -22.17 10.51
C HIS A 87 -23.94 -20.85 11.28
N THR A 88 -23.16 -19.87 10.77
CA THR A 88 -22.88 -18.61 11.49
C THR A 88 -23.51 -17.36 10.87
N ASP A 89 -23.82 -17.34 9.57
CA ASP A 89 -24.35 -16.15 8.88
C ASP A 89 -25.56 -16.46 7.98
N GLU A 90 -26.78 -16.30 8.51
CA GLU A 90 -28.04 -16.50 7.75
C GLU A 90 -28.28 -15.43 6.66
N ASN A 91 -27.47 -14.36 6.60
CA ASN A 91 -27.65 -13.22 5.70
C ASN A 91 -26.79 -13.26 4.41
N SER A 92 -25.98 -14.29 4.19
CA SER A 92 -25.11 -14.35 3.00
C SER A 92 -25.83 -14.93 1.78
N ARG A 93 -25.70 -14.28 0.62
CA ARG A 93 -26.25 -14.74 -0.68
C ARG A 93 -25.48 -15.93 -1.27
N LEU A 94 -24.36 -16.31 -0.65
CA LEU A 94 -23.52 -17.43 -1.08
C LEU A 94 -24.21 -18.78 -0.93
N HIS A 95 -25.12 -18.91 0.03
CA HIS A 95 -25.87 -20.15 0.29
C HIS A 95 -27.02 -20.39 -0.71
N ASP A 96 -27.45 -19.37 -1.44
CA ASP A 96 -28.50 -19.47 -2.47
C ASP A 96 -27.96 -19.94 -3.84
N LEU A 97 -26.63 -20.05 -3.99
CA LEU A 97 -25.97 -20.47 -5.22
C LEU A 97 -25.92 -22.01 -5.35
N SER A 98 -26.15 -22.53 -6.56
CA SER A 98 -25.94 -23.96 -6.84
C SER A 98 -24.45 -24.32 -6.76
N GLU A 99 -24.11 -25.56 -6.38
CA GLU A 99 -22.71 -26.03 -6.30
C GLU A 99 -21.94 -25.79 -7.61
N SER A 100 -22.59 -25.95 -8.76
CA SER A 100 -22.00 -25.66 -10.07
C SER A 100 -21.67 -24.18 -10.30
N GLN A 101 -22.47 -23.27 -9.74
CA GLN A 101 -22.24 -21.82 -9.84
C GLN A 101 -21.17 -21.36 -8.84
N LEU A 102 -21.12 -21.96 -7.66
CA LEU A 102 -20.10 -21.66 -6.66
C LEU A 102 -18.70 -22.04 -7.16
N VAL A 103 -18.56 -23.24 -7.75
CA VAL A 103 -17.33 -23.69 -8.40
C VAL A 103 -16.94 -22.77 -9.57
N ALA A 104 -17.92 -22.34 -10.38
CA ALA A 104 -17.68 -21.41 -11.48
C ALA A 104 -17.06 -20.08 -11.00
N ASN A 105 -17.64 -19.49 -9.97
CA ASN A 105 -17.19 -18.21 -9.44
C ASN A 105 -15.84 -18.33 -8.69
N LEU A 106 -15.57 -19.46 -8.02
CA LEU A 106 -14.27 -19.72 -7.40
C LEU A 106 -13.15 -19.94 -8.42
N CYS A 107 -13.43 -20.57 -9.56
CA CYS A 107 -12.48 -20.65 -10.66
C CYS A 107 -12.18 -19.28 -11.27
N GLU A 108 -13.20 -18.41 -11.36
CA GLU A 108 -13.01 -17.03 -11.83
C GLU A 108 -12.21 -16.20 -10.81
N LEU A 109 -12.47 -16.36 -9.52
CA LEU A 109 -11.68 -15.77 -8.44
C LEU A 109 -10.23 -16.23 -8.51
N PHE A 110 -9.98 -17.53 -8.70
CA PHE A 110 -8.61 -18.04 -8.89
C PHE A 110 -7.92 -17.35 -10.06
N ALA A 111 -8.58 -17.24 -11.21
CA ALA A 111 -8.02 -16.60 -12.40
C ALA A 111 -7.81 -15.07 -12.24
N GLN A 112 -8.50 -14.42 -11.29
CA GLN A 112 -8.28 -13.02 -10.95
C GLN A 112 -7.01 -12.82 -10.13
N ILE A 113 -6.71 -13.78 -9.24
CA ILE A 113 -5.63 -13.71 -8.24
C ILE A 113 -4.32 -14.31 -8.79
N ASP A 114 -4.39 -15.38 -9.59
CA ASP A 114 -3.24 -15.98 -10.29
C ASP A 114 -2.77 -15.08 -11.46
N ILE A 115 -1.98 -14.06 -11.10
CA ILE A 115 -1.44 -13.03 -12.00
C ILE A 115 -0.23 -13.56 -12.78
N ASN A 116 0.54 -14.46 -12.18
CA ASN A 116 1.77 -15.00 -12.75
C ASN A 116 1.47 -16.08 -13.82
N GLY A 117 0.27 -16.69 -13.79
CA GLY A 117 -0.21 -17.67 -14.76
C GLY A 117 0.45 -19.04 -14.64
N ASP A 118 1.06 -19.33 -13.49
CA ASP A 118 1.75 -20.60 -13.21
C ASP A 118 0.78 -21.72 -12.80
N GLY A 119 -0.50 -21.38 -12.56
CA GLY A 119 -1.56 -22.33 -12.20
C GLY A 119 -1.53 -22.77 -10.73
N SER A 120 -0.74 -22.08 -9.90
CA SER A 120 -0.66 -22.24 -8.46
C SER A 120 -1.03 -20.92 -7.77
N MET A 121 -1.65 -21.04 -6.59
CA MET A 121 -2.07 -19.90 -5.77
C MET A 121 -1.25 -19.90 -4.49
N GLU A 122 -0.45 -18.86 -4.29
CA GLU A 122 0.27 -18.67 -3.04
C GLU A 122 -0.57 -17.91 -2.01
N TRP A 123 -0.25 -18.10 -0.72
CA TRP A 123 -0.96 -17.42 0.37
C TRP A 123 -0.82 -15.89 0.28
N GLU A 124 0.34 -15.42 -0.18
CA GLU A 124 0.67 -14.00 -0.29
C GLU A 124 -0.16 -13.32 -1.39
N GLU A 125 -0.36 -14.00 -2.53
CA GLU A 125 -1.22 -13.54 -3.64
C GLU A 125 -2.68 -13.43 -3.21
N PHE A 126 -3.19 -14.47 -2.52
CA PHE A 126 -4.55 -14.50 -1.99
C PHE A 126 -4.79 -13.41 -0.95
N THR A 127 -3.85 -13.20 -0.02
CA THR A 127 -3.97 -12.18 1.03
C THR A 127 -3.89 -10.77 0.44
N SER A 128 -3.01 -10.54 -0.54
CA SER A 128 -2.91 -9.27 -1.26
C SER A 128 -4.22 -8.89 -1.94
N PHE A 129 -4.87 -9.84 -2.62
CA PHE A 129 -6.15 -9.63 -3.28
C PHE A 129 -7.31 -9.36 -2.30
N ILE A 130 -7.32 -10.05 -1.15
CA ILE A 130 -8.31 -9.80 -0.09
C ILE A 130 -8.17 -8.37 0.43
N VAL A 131 -6.95 -7.91 0.68
CA VAL A 131 -6.70 -6.54 1.16
C VAL A 131 -7.17 -5.49 0.14
N ASP A 132 -6.90 -5.70 -1.14
CA ASP A 132 -7.29 -4.78 -2.23
C ASP A 132 -8.81 -4.72 -2.42
N THR A 133 -9.48 -5.89 -2.44
CA THR A 133 -10.94 -5.93 -2.64
C THR A 133 -11.71 -5.38 -1.43
N GLY A 134 -11.15 -5.47 -0.21
CA GLY A 134 -11.74 -4.92 1.01
C GLY A 134 -11.66 -3.39 1.12
N LEU A 135 -10.68 -2.80 0.44
CA LEU A 135 -10.40 -1.35 0.46
C LEU A 135 -11.07 -0.58 -0.69
N THR A 136 -11.51 -1.25 -1.76
CA THR A 136 -12.08 -0.57 -2.94
C THR A 136 -13.48 0.04 -2.73
N VAL A 137 -14.20 -0.33 -1.67
CA VAL A 137 -15.63 0.05 -1.54
C VAL A 137 -15.84 1.49 -1.06
N LYS A 138 -14.84 2.20 -0.51
CA LYS A 138 -15.00 3.64 -0.21
C LYS A 138 -13.73 4.44 -0.47
N ASN A 139 -13.64 4.96 -1.70
CA ASN A 139 -12.83 6.12 -2.11
C ASN A 139 -12.43 7.01 -0.92
N HIS A 140 -11.19 6.89 -0.44
CA HIS A 140 -10.31 7.99 -0.07
C HIS A 140 -8.91 7.60 -0.60
N GLN A 141 -8.20 8.60 -1.10
CA GLN A 141 -7.00 8.50 -1.92
C GLN A 141 -5.90 7.67 -1.24
N PRO A 142 -5.16 6.80 -1.95
CA PRO A 142 -3.84 6.42 -1.48
C PRO A 142 -2.89 7.58 -1.82
N ASN A 143 -2.70 8.53 -0.90
CA ASN A 143 -1.53 9.41 -0.98
C ASN A 143 -0.28 8.52 -1.04
N SER A 144 0.65 8.87 -1.93
CA SER A 144 1.87 8.11 -2.20
C SER A 144 2.59 7.83 -0.89
N ILE A 145 2.92 6.55 -0.66
CA ILE A 145 3.58 6.14 0.57
C ILE A 145 4.98 6.74 0.61
N GLN A 146 5.29 7.49 1.66
CA GLN A 146 6.55 8.22 1.77
C GLN A 146 7.59 7.36 2.47
N GLN A 147 8.80 7.35 1.93
CA GLN A 147 9.98 6.79 2.60
C GLN A 147 10.66 7.90 3.40
N TYR A 148 10.91 7.63 4.68
CA TYR A 148 11.62 8.55 5.56
C TYR A 148 13.13 8.37 5.44
N HIS A 149 13.86 9.47 5.59
CA HIS A 149 15.31 9.50 5.61
C HIS A 149 15.80 10.29 6.82
N HIS A 150 16.93 9.85 7.38
CA HIS A 150 17.56 10.54 8.49
C HIS A 150 18.17 11.87 8.01
N VAL A 151 17.79 12.99 8.63
CA VAL A 151 18.37 14.30 8.32
C VAL A 151 19.50 14.58 9.30
N GLN A 152 20.67 14.98 8.78
CA GLN A 152 21.75 15.49 9.62
C GLN A 152 21.32 16.83 10.22
N TRP A 153 20.87 16.78 11.47
CA TRP A 153 20.45 17.93 12.24
C TRP A 153 21.04 17.80 13.65
N GLU A 154 21.61 18.88 14.16
CA GLU A 154 22.15 18.96 15.51
C GLU A 154 21.27 19.90 16.33
N ASP A 155 20.82 19.46 17.51
CA ASP A 155 20.12 20.35 18.43
C ASP A 155 21.08 21.41 18.96
N ALA A 156 20.79 22.67 18.67
CA ALA A 156 21.50 23.81 19.24
C ALA A 156 21.19 23.98 20.74
N SER A 157 20.10 23.38 21.23
CA SER A 157 19.69 23.44 22.63
C SER A 157 20.47 22.40 23.45
N LYS A 158 21.14 22.85 24.52
CA LYS A 158 21.72 21.92 25.49
C LYS A 158 20.60 21.36 26.36
N HIS A 159 20.26 20.09 26.17
CA HIS A 159 19.40 19.36 27.09
C HIS A 159 20.13 19.12 28.41
N SER A 160 19.43 19.32 29.53
CA SER A 160 20.03 19.17 30.85
C SER A 160 19.95 17.72 31.36
N THR A 161 18.94 16.99 30.91
CA THR A 161 18.58 15.62 31.30
C THR A 161 17.89 14.90 30.13
N PHE A 162 17.43 13.67 30.35
CA PHE A 162 16.67 12.87 29.39
C PHE A 162 15.32 13.52 29.04
N ILE A 163 14.85 13.31 27.81
CA ILE A 163 13.55 13.78 27.37
C ILE A 163 12.49 12.76 27.80
N ASP A 164 11.51 13.19 28.60
CA ASP A 164 10.44 12.30 29.06
C ASP A 164 9.26 12.28 28.07
N HIS A 165 8.88 13.46 27.54
CA HIS A 165 7.77 13.60 26.61
C HIS A 165 8.03 14.63 25.51
N ILE A 166 7.54 14.32 24.31
CA ILE A 166 7.47 15.23 23.18
C ILE A 166 6.01 15.33 22.77
N TYR A 167 5.51 16.56 22.62
CA TYR A 167 4.15 16.87 22.20
C TYR A 167 4.21 17.65 20.89
N TYR A 168 3.35 17.30 19.94
CA TYR A 168 3.08 18.12 18.77
C TYR A 168 1.75 18.84 18.97
N PHE A 169 1.73 20.16 18.73
CA PHE A 169 0.53 20.99 18.83
C PHE A 169 0.07 21.41 17.43
N PRO A 170 -0.92 20.70 16.83
CA PRO A 170 -1.32 20.92 15.44
C PRO A 170 -1.88 22.33 15.17
N SER A 171 -2.42 23.00 16.18
CA SER A 171 -3.06 24.31 16.00
C SER A 171 -2.07 25.43 15.67
N ASN A 172 -0.86 25.34 16.21
CA ASN A 172 0.17 26.38 16.10
C ASN A 172 1.39 25.88 15.31
N ASP A 173 1.38 24.61 14.91
CA ASP A 173 2.50 23.92 14.26
C ASP A 173 3.80 24.03 15.08
N LEU A 174 3.66 23.79 16.40
CA LEU A 174 4.75 23.86 17.37
C LEU A 174 4.95 22.52 18.04
N MET A 175 6.19 22.24 18.42
CA MET A 175 6.54 21.10 19.24
C MET A 175 6.87 21.57 20.66
N ALA A 176 6.49 20.79 21.66
CA ALA A 176 6.85 21.03 23.05
C ALA A 176 7.56 19.82 23.64
N LEU A 177 8.57 20.10 24.46
CA LEU A 177 9.47 19.10 25.00
C LEU A 177 9.56 19.28 26.52
N VAL A 178 9.39 18.17 27.22
CA VAL A 178 9.51 18.07 28.67
C VAL A 178 10.73 17.22 29.01
N GLU A 179 11.67 17.82 29.73
CA GLU A 179 12.86 17.14 30.24
C GLU A 179 12.62 16.59 31.64
N SER A 180 13.19 15.41 31.91
CA SER A 180 13.04 14.75 33.21
C SER A 180 13.62 15.59 34.34
N CYS A 181 12.86 15.75 35.43
CA CYS A 181 13.25 16.57 36.57
C CYS A 181 13.58 18.04 36.21
N SER A 182 13.01 18.57 35.12
CA SER A 182 13.20 19.95 34.70
C SER A 182 11.95 20.80 34.99
N PRO A 183 12.10 22.04 35.49
CA PRO A 183 10.97 22.96 35.64
C PRO A 183 10.62 23.67 34.31
N TYR A 184 11.28 23.31 33.20
CA TYR A 184 11.15 24.00 31.93
C TYR A 184 10.35 23.18 30.93
N LEU A 185 9.33 23.81 30.34
CA LEU A 185 8.72 23.36 29.09
C LEU A 185 9.35 24.15 27.94
N LYS A 186 10.09 23.45 27.07
CA LYS A 186 10.71 24.05 25.89
C LYS A 186 9.78 23.92 24.69
N ILE A 187 9.61 24.99 23.92
CA ILE A 187 8.76 25.02 22.74
C ILE A 187 9.62 25.32 21.51
N TYR A 188 9.53 24.46 20.51
CA TYR A 188 10.28 24.46 19.27
C TYR A 188 9.36 24.75 18.09
N ASN A 189 9.91 25.32 17.01
CA ASN A 189 9.22 25.39 15.73
C ASN A 189 9.34 24.06 14.96
N VAL A 190 8.65 23.96 13.82
CA VAL A 190 8.71 22.81 12.88
C VAL A 190 10.14 22.51 12.42
N ASN A 191 10.99 23.53 12.33
CA ASN A 191 12.41 23.38 11.96
C ASN A 191 13.29 22.91 13.13
N CYS A 192 12.69 22.51 14.26
CA CYS A 192 13.37 22.08 15.47
C CYS A 192 14.23 23.17 16.14
N GLU A 193 13.96 24.45 15.91
CA GLU A 193 14.64 25.55 16.58
C GLU A 193 13.87 25.96 17.85
N LEU A 194 14.60 26.14 18.95
CA LEU A 194 14.02 26.56 20.23
C LEU A 194 13.47 27.99 20.11
N MET A 195 12.15 28.13 20.22
CA MET A 195 11.48 29.42 20.17
C MET A 195 11.28 30.02 21.56
N ARG A 196 10.73 29.22 22.47
CA ARG A 196 10.21 29.71 23.76
C ARG A 196 10.50 28.72 24.88
N THR A 197 10.53 29.21 26.12
CA THR A 197 10.70 28.36 27.30
C THR A 197 9.78 28.87 28.41
N ILE A 198 8.89 28.01 28.89
CA ILE A 198 8.00 28.28 30.02
C ILE A 198 8.64 27.64 31.26
N LYS A 199 8.84 28.44 32.32
CA LYS A 199 9.35 27.95 33.60
C LYS A 199 8.18 27.78 34.58
N SER A 200 8.01 26.59 35.16
CA SER A 200 7.15 26.42 36.32
C SER A 200 7.77 27.14 37.53
N PRO A 201 6.99 27.89 38.33
CA PRO A 201 7.48 28.52 39.54
C PRO A 201 8.06 27.53 40.54
N GLU A 202 7.38 26.39 40.72
CA GLU A 202 7.71 25.32 41.66
C GLU A 202 7.39 23.96 41.03
N GLY A 203 8.14 22.93 41.46
CA GLY A 203 8.03 21.57 40.92
C GLY A 203 8.61 21.40 39.51
N PHE A 204 8.75 20.15 39.09
CA PHE A 204 9.17 19.79 37.72
C PHE A 204 7.94 19.62 36.84
N VAL A 205 8.07 19.92 35.55
CA VAL A 205 6.99 19.72 34.58
C VAL A 205 6.85 18.22 34.29
N GLN A 206 5.63 17.69 34.42
CA GLN A 206 5.34 16.27 34.14
C GLN A 206 4.69 16.09 32.77
N CYS A 207 3.67 16.89 32.47
CA CYS A 207 3.00 16.89 31.18
C CYS A 207 2.45 18.28 30.86
N ALA A 208 2.20 18.52 29.57
CA ALA A 208 1.68 19.78 29.08
C ALA A 208 0.70 19.56 27.92
N GLU A 209 -0.23 20.50 27.73
CA GLU A 209 -1.20 20.50 26.63
C GLU A 209 -1.49 21.95 26.19
N HIS A 210 -1.74 22.15 24.89
CA HIS A 210 -2.17 23.44 24.34
C HIS A 210 -3.69 23.50 24.17
N LEU A 211 -4.31 24.61 24.55
CA LEU A 211 -5.75 24.86 24.45
C LEU A 211 -6.02 25.98 23.43
N PRO A 212 -6.23 25.63 22.14
CA PRO A 212 -6.28 26.63 21.07
C PRO A 212 -7.47 27.59 21.20
N LYS A 213 -8.65 27.06 21.61
CA LYS A 213 -9.86 27.88 21.78
C LYS A 213 -9.73 28.94 22.87
N LEU A 214 -8.90 28.69 23.89
CA LEU A 214 -8.68 29.62 25.00
C LEU A 214 -7.39 30.42 24.86
N ASN A 215 -6.52 30.06 23.90
CA ASN A 215 -5.20 30.62 23.69
C ASN A 215 -4.27 30.46 24.91
N GLN A 216 -4.22 29.24 25.48
CA GLN A 216 -3.52 28.95 26.73
C GLN A 216 -2.70 27.67 26.64
N TYR A 217 -1.60 27.59 27.40
CA TYR A 217 -0.93 26.34 27.73
C TYR A 217 -1.27 25.91 29.15
N ILE A 218 -1.47 24.61 29.33
CA ILE A 218 -1.58 24.01 30.65
C ILE A 218 -0.34 23.17 30.91
N VAL A 219 0.20 23.33 32.11
CA VAL A 219 1.34 22.58 32.60
C VAL A 219 0.94 21.89 33.90
N ALA A 220 1.09 20.57 33.95
CA ALA A 220 1.04 19.80 35.18
C ALA A 220 2.42 19.72 35.80
N SER A 221 2.49 20.06 37.08
CA SER A 221 3.75 20.09 37.83
C SER A 221 3.74 19.04 38.94
N SER A 222 4.92 18.56 39.31
CA SER A 222 5.12 17.52 40.35
C SER A 222 4.67 17.95 41.76
N ASP A 223 4.37 19.23 41.97
CA ASP A 223 3.85 19.82 43.20
C ASP A 223 2.31 19.76 43.30
N LEU A 224 1.67 18.92 42.46
CA LEU A 224 0.23 18.72 42.40
C LEU A 224 -0.55 19.96 41.96
N GLN A 225 0.04 20.82 41.13
CA GLN A 225 -0.65 21.98 40.57
C GLN A 225 -0.77 21.90 39.05
N PHE A 226 -1.94 22.31 38.52
CA PHE A 226 -2.05 22.78 37.15
C PHE A 226 -1.82 24.28 37.10
N ARG A 227 -1.10 24.70 36.06
CA ARG A 227 -0.78 26.10 35.81
C ARG A 227 -1.17 26.45 34.39
N PHE A 228 -1.95 27.52 34.27
CA PHE A 228 -2.45 28.03 33.01
C PHE A 228 -1.60 29.23 32.60
N TYR A 229 -1.01 29.17 31.42
CA TYR A 229 -0.19 30.23 30.84
C TYR A 229 -0.88 30.78 29.60
N ASP A 230 -0.84 32.09 29.41
CA ASP A 230 -1.30 32.72 28.17
C ASP A 230 -0.32 32.43 27.01
N ASP A 231 -0.79 31.97 25.85
CA ASP A 231 0.07 31.62 24.70
C ASP A 231 0.81 32.85 24.14
N THR A 232 0.24 34.06 24.25
CA THR A 232 0.87 35.27 23.72
C THR A 232 1.95 35.83 24.64
N THR A 233 1.66 35.98 25.93
CA THR A 233 2.57 36.62 26.88
C THR A 233 3.40 35.62 27.71
N LEU A 234 3.06 34.33 27.67
CA LEU A 234 3.61 33.26 28.52
C LEU A 234 3.57 33.57 30.01
N ARG A 235 2.66 34.46 30.43
CA ARG A 235 2.46 34.77 31.85
C ARG A 235 1.52 33.76 32.47
N LEU A 236 1.84 33.37 33.70
CA LEU A 236 0.98 32.56 34.53
C LEU A 236 -0.31 33.33 34.82
N MET A 237 -1.45 32.76 34.42
CA MET A 237 -2.77 33.34 34.64
C MET A 237 -3.41 32.82 35.94
N LYS A 238 -3.46 31.50 36.10
CA LYS A 238 -4.08 30.85 37.25
C LYS A 238 -3.39 29.52 37.56
N SER A 239 -3.50 29.11 38.82
CA SER A 239 -3.10 27.79 39.29
C SER A 239 -4.27 27.11 39.99
N CYS A 240 -4.38 25.79 39.85
CA CYS A 240 -5.35 24.98 40.59
C CYS A 240 -4.72 23.68 41.09
N HIS A 241 -5.19 23.23 42.26
CA HIS A 241 -4.68 22.05 42.91
C HIS A 241 -5.28 20.79 42.26
N THR A 242 -4.43 19.83 41.96
CA THR A 242 -4.79 18.51 41.43
C THR A 242 -4.81 17.47 42.55
N PRO A 243 -5.74 16.51 42.56
CA PRO A 243 -5.87 15.55 43.64
C PRO A 243 -4.71 14.54 43.71
N ALA A 244 -4.01 14.32 42.61
CA ALA A 244 -2.87 13.41 42.49
C ALA A 244 -1.92 13.87 41.37
N SER A 245 -0.73 13.27 41.30
CA SER A 245 0.22 13.53 40.20
C SER A 245 -0.37 13.06 38.88
N GLN A 246 -0.31 13.94 37.87
CA GLN A 246 -0.90 13.75 36.55
C GLN A 246 0.23 13.49 35.56
N ASN A 247 0.13 12.36 34.83
CA ASN A 247 1.13 11.93 33.86
C ASN A 247 0.73 12.32 32.43
N CYS A 248 -0.57 12.43 32.17
CA CYS A 248 -1.09 12.71 30.84
C CYS A 248 -2.25 13.71 30.89
N LEU A 249 -2.31 14.58 29.89
CA LEU A 249 -3.34 15.58 29.69
C LEU A 249 -3.87 15.48 28.27
N LYS A 250 -5.18 15.64 28.09
CA LYS A 250 -5.77 15.72 26.76
C LYS A 250 -6.90 16.73 26.68
N TRP A 251 -6.80 17.66 25.74
CA TRP A 251 -7.82 18.68 25.51
C TRP A 251 -8.92 18.17 24.57
N TYR A 252 -10.17 18.39 24.96
CA TYR A 252 -11.33 18.16 24.10
C TYR A 252 -12.03 19.49 23.76
N PRO A 253 -11.83 20.02 22.53
CA PRO A 253 -12.24 21.37 22.18
C PRO A 253 -13.75 21.56 22.09
N GLU A 254 -14.54 20.53 21.75
CA GLU A 254 -15.99 20.69 21.54
C GLU A 254 -16.74 21.02 22.83
N SER A 255 -16.37 20.41 23.95
CA SER A 255 -17.03 20.65 25.24
C SER A 255 -16.23 21.53 26.20
N SER A 256 -15.13 22.12 25.76
CA SER A 256 -14.16 22.87 26.59
C SER A 256 -13.67 22.08 27.83
N VAL A 257 -13.50 20.76 27.71
CA VAL A 257 -13.09 19.89 28.83
C VAL A 257 -11.64 19.46 28.65
N LEU A 258 -10.87 19.56 29.72
CA LEU A 258 -9.54 18.98 29.84
C LEU A 258 -9.62 17.67 30.61
N PHE A 259 -9.11 16.59 30.03
CA PHE A 259 -8.97 15.32 30.72
C PHE A 259 -7.57 15.18 31.30
N SER A 260 -7.46 14.65 32.51
CA SER A 260 -6.19 14.35 33.15
C SER A 260 -6.20 12.99 33.82
N ALA A 261 -5.07 12.31 33.79
CA ALA A 261 -4.89 11.08 34.55
C ALA A 261 -3.43 10.89 34.96
N GLY A 262 -3.19 9.97 35.88
CA GLY A 262 -1.84 9.67 36.35
C GLY A 262 -1.82 8.54 37.38
N VAL A 263 -1.08 8.74 38.47
CA VAL A 263 -0.73 7.67 39.43
C VAL A 263 -1.94 7.15 40.24
N SER A 264 -3.01 7.94 40.35
CA SER A 264 -4.21 7.51 41.10
C SER A 264 -5.04 6.45 40.38
N GLY A 265 -4.85 6.24 39.08
CA GLY A 265 -5.72 5.41 38.24
C GLY A 265 -7.09 6.04 37.95
N ILE A 266 -7.33 7.29 38.38
CA ILE A 266 -8.59 8.00 38.13
C ILE A 266 -8.39 8.98 36.99
N VAL A 267 -9.30 8.96 36.02
CA VAL A 267 -9.37 9.95 34.95
C VAL A 267 -10.32 11.07 35.40
N TYR A 268 -9.80 12.29 35.48
CA TYR A 268 -10.53 13.49 35.88
C TYR A 268 -10.90 14.33 34.65
N ALA A 269 -12.09 14.92 34.68
CA ALA A 269 -12.57 15.87 33.69
C ALA A 269 -12.64 17.26 34.32
N TRP A 270 -11.94 18.23 33.75
CA TRP A 270 -11.83 19.60 34.22
C TRP A 270 -12.52 20.55 33.23
N ASP A 271 -13.30 21.48 33.74
CA ASP A 271 -13.80 22.61 32.95
C ASP A 271 -12.64 23.61 32.81
N ALA A 272 -12.09 23.78 31.60
CA ALA A 272 -10.94 24.67 31.40
C ALA A 272 -11.31 26.16 31.43
N GLU A 273 -12.58 26.52 31.19
CA GLU A 273 -13.03 27.91 31.26
C GLU A 273 -13.14 28.37 32.72
N ARG A 274 -13.68 27.49 33.58
CA ARG A 274 -13.79 27.75 35.02
C ARG A 274 -12.51 27.38 35.79
N MET A 275 -11.71 26.49 35.22
CA MET A 275 -10.53 25.85 35.81
C MET A 275 -10.87 25.11 37.10
N GLU A 276 -11.93 24.30 37.05
CA GLU A 276 -12.47 23.52 38.16
C GLU A 276 -12.77 22.08 37.73
N GLU A 277 -12.77 21.14 38.68
CA GLU A 277 -13.14 19.75 38.42
C GLU A 277 -14.63 19.65 38.09
N LYS A 278 -14.97 19.00 36.97
CA LYS A 278 -16.34 18.83 36.49
C LYS A 278 -16.91 17.49 36.96
N HIS A 279 -16.20 16.40 36.69
CA HIS A 279 -16.54 15.03 37.10
C HIS A 279 -15.32 14.11 36.94
N HIS A 280 -15.43 12.87 37.41
CA HIS A 280 -14.45 11.80 37.17
C HIS A 280 -15.08 10.69 36.34
N MET A 281 -14.27 9.99 35.55
CA MET A 281 -14.75 8.90 34.70
C MET A 281 -15.01 7.66 35.57
N SER A 282 -16.26 7.21 35.59
CA SER A 282 -16.73 6.11 36.42
C SER A 282 -17.83 5.34 35.70
N GLY A 283 -18.13 4.12 36.12
CA GLY A 283 -19.15 3.31 35.46
C GLY A 283 -19.31 1.96 36.12
N GLU A 284 -20.15 1.10 35.54
CA GLU A 284 -20.27 -0.29 35.96
C GLU A 284 -19.61 -1.21 34.94
N VAL A 285 -18.70 -2.06 35.39
CA VAL A 285 -18.12 -3.14 34.58
C VAL A 285 -18.47 -4.45 35.26
N HIS A 286 -19.16 -5.35 34.55
CA HIS A 286 -19.66 -6.63 35.07
C HIS A 286 -20.47 -6.51 36.39
N GLY A 287 -21.28 -5.45 36.55
CA GLY A 287 -22.13 -5.24 37.72
C GLY A 287 -21.40 -4.72 38.97
N ARG A 288 -20.13 -4.29 38.86
CA ARG A 288 -19.42 -3.55 39.90
C ARG A 288 -19.27 -2.09 39.50
N VAL A 289 -19.70 -1.17 40.37
CA VAL A 289 -19.39 0.27 40.23
C VAL A 289 -17.88 0.46 40.41
N LEU A 290 -17.24 0.98 39.38
CA LEU A 290 -15.82 1.32 39.36
C LEU A 290 -15.56 2.47 40.34
N ALA A 291 -14.88 2.18 41.45
CA ALA A 291 -14.42 3.19 42.41
C ALA A 291 -13.21 4.00 41.90
N ARG A 292 -12.51 3.48 40.89
CA ARG A 292 -11.42 4.13 40.14
C ARG A 292 -11.59 3.81 38.67
N SER A 293 -11.15 4.71 37.79
CA SER A 293 -11.29 4.53 36.34
C SER A 293 -10.46 3.34 35.83
N HIS A 294 -9.27 3.13 36.38
CA HIS A 294 -8.37 1.99 36.17
C HIS A 294 -7.86 1.45 37.50
N ASP A 295 -7.40 0.20 37.49
CA ASP A 295 -6.88 -0.47 38.70
C ASP A 295 -5.40 -0.15 38.98
N ASP A 296 -4.72 0.46 38.01
CA ASP A 296 -3.31 0.88 38.09
C ASP A 296 -3.11 2.26 37.40
N ILE A 297 -1.86 2.70 37.29
CA ILE A 297 -1.45 4.00 36.71
C ILE A 297 -1.99 4.12 35.28
N VAL A 298 -2.58 5.27 34.96
CA VAL A 298 -2.92 5.64 33.57
C VAL A 298 -1.72 6.32 32.94
N LEU A 299 -1.32 5.84 31.77
CA LEU A 299 -0.11 6.28 31.07
C LEU A 299 -0.41 7.20 29.89
N ASP A 300 -1.58 7.03 29.24
CA ASP A 300 -1.95 7.86 28.10
C ASP A 300 -3.47 8.09 28.00
N LEU A 301 -3.85 9.20 27.39
CA LEU A 301 -5.23 9.63 27.13
C LEU A 301 -5.38 10.12 25.71
N LEU A 302 -6.40 9.61 25.01
CA LEU A 302 -6.65 9.95 23.62
C LEU A 302 -8.13 10.24 23.38
N THR A 303 -8.42 11.35 22.71
CA THR A 303 -9.80 11.72 22.34
C THR A 303 -10.20 11.07 21.02
N LEU A 304 -11.41 10.50 20.99
CA LEU A 304 -12.04 9.87 19.84
C LEU A 304 -13.25 10.72 19.42
N PRO A 305 -13.04 11.82 18.66
CA PRO A 305 -14.09 12.80 18.39
C PRO A 305 -15.28 12.21 17.63
N THR A 306 -15.05 11.26 16.71
CA THR A 306 -16.13 10.59 15.95
C THR A 306 -17.02 9.69 16.79
N LEU A 307 -16.55 9.26 17.97
CA LEU A 307 -17.26 8.42 18.93
C LEU A 307 -17.73 9.20 20.15
N GLU A 308 -17.43 10.51 20.22
CA GLU A 308 -17.58 11.33 21.43
C GLU A 308 -17.06 10.61 22.68
N SER A 309 -15.90 9.97 22.53
CA SER A 309 -15.33 9.09 23.56
C SER A 309 -13.89 9.46 23.89
N LEU A 310 -13.47 9.12 25.10
CA LEU A 310 -12.09 9.23 25.57
C LEU A 310 -11.54 7.82 25.74
N ALA A 311 -10.41 7.50 25.13
CA ALA A 311 -9.66 6.29 25.39
C ALA A 311 -8.60 6.53 26.46
N SER A 312 -8.45 5.61 27.39
CA SER A 312 -7.41 5.62 28.42
C SER A 312 -6.61 4.33 28.40
N ALA A 313 -5.28 4.44 28.41
CA ALA A 313 -4.35 3.32 28.47
C ALA A 313 -3.71 3.22 29.85
N SER A 314 -3.65 2.02 30.42
CA SER A 314 -3.17 1.80 31.78
C SER A 314 -2.18 0.65 31.91
N MET A 315 -1.40 0.71 33.00
CA MET A 315 -0.55 -0.39 33.45
C MET A 315 -1.35 -1.64 33.87
N ASP A 316 -2.66 -1.51 34.09
CA ASP A 316 -3.57 -2.65 34.34
C ASP A 316 -3.79 -3.58 33.14
N ARG A 317 -3.15 -3.26 32.00
CA ARG A 317 -3.14 -3.98 30.72
C ARG A 317 -4.40 -3.80 29.89
N THR A 318 -5.27 -2.88 30.29
CA THR A 318 -6.53 -2.62 29.61
C THR A 318 -6.54 -1.24 28.96
N ILE A 319 -7.35 -1.12 27.92
CA ILE A 319 -7.74 0.18 27.37
C ILE A 319 -9.22 0.34 27.62
N ARG A 320 -9.64 1.47 28.20
CA ARG A 320 -11.06 1.75 28.45
C ARG A 320 -11.52 2.94 27.65
N LEU A 321 -12.71 2.82 27.07
CA LEU A 321 -13.40 3.90 26.39
C LEU A 321 -14.48 4.47 27.30
N TRP A 322 -14.54 5.79 27.36
CA TRP A 322 -15.45 6.53 28.21
C TRP A 322 -16.24 7.55 27.42
N ASP A 323 -17.47 7.79 27.82
CA ASP A 323 -18.29 8.87 27.27
C ASP A 323 -17.81 10.24 27.78
N VAL A 324 -17.45 11.13 26.85
CA VAL A 324 -16.88 12.46 27.17
C VAL A 324 -17.86 13.38 27.91
N HIS A 325 -19.17 13.21 27.70
CA HIS A 325 -20.19 14.09 28.26
C HIS A 325 -20.68 13.62 29.63
N THR A 326 -20.87 12.31 29.77
CA THR A 326 -21.47 11.70 30.96
C THR A 326 -20.43 11.11 31.93
N GLY A 327 -19.19 10.95 31.50
CA GLY A 327 -18.15 10.31 32.28
C GLY A 327 -18.29 8.78 32.38
N LYS A 328 -19.27 8.19 31.69
CA LYS A 328 -19.63 6.78 31.84
C LYS A 328 -18.71 5.85 31.08
N HIS A 329 -18.37 4.71 31.68
CA HIS A 329 -17.70 3.62 30.97
C HIS A 329 -18.55 3.14 29.79
N LYS A 330 -17.95 3.08 28.60
CA LYS A 330 -18.58 2.53 27.38
C LYS A 330 -18.10 1.12 27.11
N GLN A 331 -16.78 0.91 27.10
CA GLN A 331 -16.17 -0.27 26.50
C GLN A 331 -14.79 -0.54 27.10
N GLN A 332 -14.41 -1.81 27.19
CA GLN A 332 -13.09 -2.25 27.63
C GLN A 332 -12.46 -3.12 26.54
N LEU A 333 -11.27 -2.74 26.07
CA LEU A 333 -10.50 -3.50 25.09
C LEU A 333 -9.45 -4.33 25.81
N ASP A 334 -9.64 -5.65 25.79
CA ASP A 334 -8.77 -6.64 26.42
C ASP A 334 -7.95 -7.39 25.37
N GLY A 335 -6.63 -7.47 25.57
CA GLY A 335 -5.75 -8.28 24.70
C GLY A 335 -4.26 -8.05 24.88
N HIS A 336 -3.85 -6.95 25.51
CA HIS A 336 -2.46 -6.74 25.90
C HIS A 336 -2.01 -7.71 27.01
N ALA A 337 -0.77 -8.21 26.93
CA ALA A 337 -0.21 -9.09 27.94
C ALA A 337 0.42 -8.33 29.10
N LYS A 338 0.90 -7.11 28.83
CA LYS A 338 1.51 -6.17 29.78
C LYS A 338 0.86 -4.78 29.67
N GLY A 339 1.35 -3.82 30.45
CA GLY A 339 0.77 -2.48 30.53
C GLY A 339 0.80 -1.73 29.19
N VAL A 340 -0.22 -0.91 28.95
CA VAL A 340 -0.36 -0.11 27.73
C VAL A 340 0.17 1.29 27.99
N ARG A 341 1.09 1.77 27.15
CA ARG A 341 1.82 3.02 27.36
C ARG A 341 1.40 4.16 26.45
N SER A 342 0.93 3.87 25.23
CA SER A 342 0.66 4.88 24.21
C SER A 342 -0.51 4.45 23.32
N LEU A 343 -1.32 5.43 22.92
CA LEU A 343 -2.49 5.26 22.04
C LEU A 343 -2.44 6.25 20.88
N ALA A 344 -2.80 5.78 19.68
CA ALA A 344 -2.98 6.62 18.50
C ALA A 344 -4.30 6.28 17.80
N TYR A 345 -4.99 7.28 17.24
CA TYR A 345 -6.31 7.08 16.61
C TYR A 345 -6.36 7.75 15.26
N SER A 346 -6.85 7.00 14.26
CA SER A 346 -7.24 7.54 12.97
C SER A 346 -8.77 7.67 12.88
N PRO A 347 -9.32 8.89 12.77
CA PRO A 347 -10.75 9.06 12.50
C PRO A 347 -11.13 8.61 11.09
N GLU A 348 -10.19 8.67 10.13
CA GLU A 348 -10.41 8.29 8.74
C GLU A 348 -10.56 6.77 8.60
N TYR A 349 -9.60 6.02 9.13
CA TYR A 349 -9.59 4.56 9.06
C TYR A 349 -10.37 3.88 10.19
N ARG A 350 -10.81 4.65 11.18
CA ARG A 350 -11.51 4.16 12.39
C ARG A 350 -10.68 3.14 13.17
N PHE A 351 -9.37 3.28 13.16
CA PHE A 351 -8.46 2.40 13.90
C PHE A 351 -7.92 3.11 15.13
N LEU A 352 -7.94 2.38 16.24
CA LEU A 352 -7.18 2.73 17.45
C LEU A 352 -5.98 1.80 17.50
N VAL A 353 -4.78 2.35 17.54
CA VAL A 353 -3.55 1.57 17.70
C VAL A 353 -3.02 1.80 19.11
N SER A 354 -2.58 0.73 19.75
CA SER A 354 -2.03 0.77 21.09
C SER A 354 -0.66 0.09 21.15
N ALA A 355 0.23 0.71 21.90
CA ALA A 355 1.58 0.21 22.16
C ALA A 355 1.89 0.30 23.64
N GLY A 356 2.74 -0.60 24.14
CA GLY A 356 3.05 -0.69 25.55
C GLY A 356 4.24 -1.59 25.83
N PHE A 357 4.27 -2.21 27.00
CA PHE A 357 5.37 -3.08 27.41
C PHE A 357 5.38 -4.44 26.71
N ASP A 358 4.42 -4.67 25.82
CA ASP A 358 4.41 -5.75 24.86
C ASP A 358 5.39 -5.47 23.71
N PHE A 359 5.71 -6.52 22.96
CA PHE A 359 6.58 -6.40 21.77
C PHE A 359 5.78 -6.07 20.51
N ASP A 360 4.48 -6.28 20.54
CA ASP A 360 3.60 -6.01 19.40
C ASP A 360 2.75 -4.78 19.70
N ALA A 361 2.55 -3.94 18.69
CA ALA A 361 1.48 -2.95 18.73
C ALA A 361 0.17 -3.62 18.31
N LEU A 362 -0.94 -3.25 18.94
CA LEU A 362 -2.26 -3.83 18.68
C LEU A 362 -3.13 -2.82 17.94
N VAL A 363 -3.81 -3.26 16.88
CA VAL A 363 -4.75 -2.45 16.11
C VAL A 363 -6.17 -2.89 16.46
N TRP A 364 -6.99 -1.95 16.88
CA TRP A 364 -8.35 -2.16 17.37
C TRP A 364 -9.36 -1.41 16.51
N ASN A 365 -10.57 -1.97 16.45
CA ASN A 365 -11.74 -1.22 16.03
C ASN A 365 -12.46 -0.70 17.29
N PRO A 366 -12.46 0.60 17.59
CA PRO A 366 -13.16 1.11 18.77
C PRO A 366 -14.69 1.05 18.63
N TYR A 367 -15.24 0.60 17.49
CA TYR A 367 -16.69 0.44 17.27
C TYR A 367 -17.19 -0.99 17.53
N VAL A 368 -16.31 -1.98 17.48
CA VAL A 368 -16.63 -3.41 17.60
C VAL A 368 -15.55 -3.98 18.51
N ASP A 369 -15.91 -4.47 19.70
CA ASP A 369 -15.05 -5.04 20.78
C ASP A 369 -14.05 -6.13 20.33
N GLN A 370 -13.20 -5.83 19.36
CA GLN A 370 -12.43 -6.78 18.60
C GLN A 370 -11.07 -6.19 18.25
N LEU A 371 -10.05 -7.02 18.51
CA LEU A 371 -8.71 -6.82 18.02
C LEU A 371 -8.69 -7.15 16.52
N ILE A 372 -8.21 -6.20 15.71
CA ILE A 372 -8.09 -6.39 14.26
C ILE A 372 -6.79 -7.14 13.95
N LEU A 373 -5.66 -6.63 14.44
CA LEU A 373 -4.33 -7.15 14.06
C LEU A 373 -3.29 -6.86 15.15
N ARG A 374 -2.22 -7.66 15.15
CA ARG A 374 -0.97 -7.39 15.88
C ARG A 374 0.14 -7.00 14.89
N LEU A 375 0.73 -5.83 15.07
CA LEU A 375 1.92 -5.38 14.34
C LEU A 375 3.16 -6.02 14.97
N HIS A 376 3.47 -7.23 14.50
CA HIS A 376 4.59 -8.03 14.99
C HIS A 376 5.91 -7.67 14.28
N GLY A 377 6.99 -7.52 15.04
CA GLY A 377 8.34 -7.37 14.46
C GLY A 377 9.34 -6.65 15.35
N HIS A 378 8.91 -6.05 16.46
CA HIS A 378 9.85 -5.54 17.47
C HIS A 378 10.27 -6.65 18.42
N ASN A 379 11.49 -6.54 18.94
CA ASN A 379 12.06 -7.52 19.88
C ASN A 379 12.02 -7.01 21.33
N ASN A 380 11.60 -5.76 21.53
CA ASN A 380 11.61 -5.08 22.81
C ASN A 380 10.29 -4.38 23.10
N SER A 381 10.14 -3.92 24.34
CA SER A 381 8.97 -3.18 24.78
C SER A 381 8.78 -1.92 23.94
N LEU A 382 7.56 -1.64 23.52
CA LEU A 382 7.24 -0.43 22.80
C LEU A 382 7.13 0.77 23.75
N CYS A 383 7.67 1.90 23.33
CA CYS A 383 7.65 3.14 24.09
C CYS A 383 6.61 4.14 23.57
N GLY A 384 6.23 4.07 22.29
CA GLY A 384 5.29 5.00 21.67
C GLY A 384 4.69 4.48 20.36
N VAL A 385 3.51 5.00 20.03
CA VAL A 385 2.86 4.81 18.74
C VAL A 385 2.21 6.11 18.29
N GLU A 386 2.34 6.43 17.01
CA GLU A 386 1.69 7.59 16.40
C GLU A 386 1.11 7.20 15.03
N ILE A 387 -0.01 7.82 14.66
CA ILE A 387 -0.61 7.65 13.33
C ILE A 387 -0.45 8.95 12.55
N ILE A 388 0.07 8.83 11.34
CA ILE A 388 0.12 9.90 10.36
C ILE A 388 -1.04 9.65 9.39
N PRO A 389 -2.00 10.58 9.27
CA PRO A 389 -3.14 10.41 8.38
C PRO A 389 -2.75 10.67 6.92
N ASP A 390 -1.80 11.57 6.69
CA ASP A 390 -1.33 11.95 5.35
C ASP A 390 0.20 12.07 5.35
N PRO A 391 0.94 11.07 4.82
CA PRO A 391 0.51 9.79 4.23
C PRO A 391 -0.03 8.80 5.28
N PRO A 392 -0.86 7.80 4.90
CA PRO A 392 -1.50 6.89 5.85
C PRO A 392 -0.53 5.84 6.43
N GLN A 393 0.16 6.22 7.50
CA GLN A 393 1.23 5.43 8.11
C GLN A 393 1.08 5.35 9.63
N ILE A 394 1.57 4.25 10.21
CA ILE A 394 1.71 4.05 11.65
C ILE A 394 3.20 4.06 11.95
N ILE A 395 3.62 4.81 12.97
CA ILE A 395 4.97 4.76 13.48
C ILE A 395 4.93 4.13 14.86
N THR A 396 5.76 3.11 15.05
CA THR A 396 5.93 2.44 16.35
C THR A 396 7.38 2.53 16.77
N ALA A 397 7.63 2.77 18.06
CA ALA A 397 8.95 2.96 18.63
C ALA A 397 9.18 1.95 19.75
N ASP A 398 10.37 1.33 19.80
CA ASP A 398 10.79 0.49 20.93
C ASP A 398 11.78 1.20 21.87
N VAL A 399 12.09 0.56 23.00
CA VAL A 399 13.00 1.10 24.02
C VAL A 399 14.47 1.02 23.61
N ASP A 400 14.85 0.25 22.59
CA ASP A 400 16.25 0.14 22.13
C ASP A 400 16.57 1.07 20.96
N GLY A 401 15.65 1.99 20.62
CA GLY A 401 15.83 2.98 19.56
C GLY A 401 15.50 2.43 18.17
N VAL A 402 14.75 1.33 18.07
CA VAL A 402 14.21 0.81 16.81
C VAL A 402 12.84 1.44 16.57
N PHE A 403 12.67 2.05 15.40
CA PHE A 403 11.39 2.60 14.96
C PHE A 403 10.97 1.90 13.69
N LYS A 404 9.70 1.52 13.62
CA LYS A 404 9.11 0.88 12.43
C LYS A 404 7.99 1.76 11.88
N VAL A 405 8.01 1.95 10.57
CA VAL A 405 6.96 2.59 9.80
C VAL A 405 6.13 1.50 9.14
N TRP A 406 4.83 1.54 9.37
CA TRP A 406 3.86 0.59 8.83
C TRP A 406 2.89 1.33 7.94
N ASP A 407 2.45 0.70 6.86
CA ASP A 407 1.36 1.22 6.05
C ASP A 407 0.02 0.83 6.70
N ILE A 408 -0.88 1.79 6.90
CA ILE A 408 -2.20 1.54 7.53
C ILE A 408 -3.05 0.60 6.67
N ARG A 409 -2.83 0.57 5.35
CA ARG A 409 -3.71 -0.11 4.39
C ARG A 409 -3.49 -1.62 4.37
N ASN A 410 -2.25 -2.07 4.53
CA ASN A 410 -1.90 -3.50 4.52
C ASN A 410 -1.19 -3.95 5.81
N PHE A 411 -0.90 -3.03 6.74
CA PHE A 411 -0.16 -3.26 7.97
C PHE A 411 1.23 -3.89 7.76
N ALA A 412 1.79 -3.75 6.57
CA ALA A 412 3.13 -4.21 6.28
C ALA A 412 4.17 -3.23 6.85
N CYS A 413 5.25 -3.79 7.42
CA CYS A 413 6.39 -2.98 7.83
C CYS A 413 7.12 -2.51 6.56
N MET A 414 7.14 -1.19 6.37
CA MET A 414 7.76 -0.56 5.21
C MET A 414 9.23 -0.27 5.43
N GLN A 415 9.54 0.30 6.59
CA GLN A 415 10.88 0.74 6.95
C GLN A 415 11.12 0.44 8.42
N THR A 416 12.36 0.06 8.72
CA THR A 416 12.87 -0.07 10.08
C THR A 416 14.10 0.81 10.20
N PHE A 417 14.09 1.70 11.18
CA PHE A 417 15.20 2.57 11.52
C PHE A 417 15.78 2.14 12.87
N THR A 418 17.08 2.32 13.04
CA THR A 418 17.79 2.09 14.30
C THR A 418 18.57 3.34 14.65
N ALA A 419 18.25 3.96 15.78
CA ALA A 419 19.01 5.09 16.31
C ALA A 419 20.23 4.57 17.09
N GLU A 420 21.43 5.02 16.72
CA GLU A 420 22.68 4.60 17.38
C GLU A 420 22.93 5.35 18.71
N ASN A 421 22.34 6.55 18.89
CA ASN A 421 22.52 7.39 20.07
C ASN A 421 21.21 7.55 20.87
N MET A 422 21.17 6.92 22.05
CA MET A 422 20.00 6.83 22.94
C MET A 422 19.79 8.07 23.85
N GLY A 423 19.95 9.28 23.33
CA GLY A 423 19.80 10.50 24.13
C GLY A 423 19.73 11.83 23.36
N ASP A 424 19.91 11.79 22.04
CA ASP A 424 19.84 12.97 21.18
C ASP A 424 18.45 13.08 20.53
N LEU A 425 18.01 14.30 20.24
CA LEU A 425 16.81 14.52 19.42
C LEU A 425 17.18 14.28 17.96
N ILE A 426 16.50 13.33 17.32
CA ILE A 426 16.77 12.92 15.93
C ILE A 426 15.62 13.36 15.05
N LYS A 427 15.94 13.95 13.89
CA LYS A 427 14.96 14.36 12.89
C LYS A 427 14.96 13.39 11.70
N PHE A 428 13.80 12.81 11.42
CA PHE A 428 13.53 12.11 10.18
C PHE A 428 12.61 12.98 9.33
N ASP A 429 12.97 13.14 8.06
CA ASP A 429 12.17 13.90 7.09
C ASP A 429 11.82 12.99 5.91
N TYR A 430 10.76 13.35 5.20
CA TYR A 430 10.37 12.69 3.96
C TYR A 430 10.24 13.75 2.88
N GLU A 431 10.58 13.41 1.65
CA GLU A 431 10.52 14.37 0.54
C GLU A 431 9.07 14.81 0.30
N LYS A 432 8.73 15.97 0.82
CA LYS A 432 7.56 16.71 0.37
C LYS A 432 7.93 17.27 -1.01
N LEU A 433 7.48 16.60 -2.09
CA LEU A 433 7.69 16.98 -3.50
C LEU A 433 7.92 18.48 -3.63
N GLU A 434 9.19 18.88 -3.81
CA GLU A 434 9.60 20.28 -3.63
C GLU A 434 9.04 21.23 -4.69
N ASN A 435 8.35 20.73 -5.72
CA ASN A 435 7.68 21.56 -6.73
C ASN A 435 6.35 20.94 -7.21
N PRO A 436 5.17 21.41 -6.76
CA PRO A 436 3.88 20.91 -7.24
C PRO A 436 3.59 21.23 -8.72
N GLU A 437 4.37 22.10 -9.36
CA GLU A 437 4.23 22.47 -10.78
C GLU A 437 5.08 21.59 -11.72
N LEU A 438 6.12 20.92 -11.21
CA LEU A 438 6.96 20.00 -11.98
C LEU A 438 6.92 18.64 -11.29
N THR A 439 6.09 17.75 -11.81
CA THR A 439 5.85 16.45 -11.18
C THR A 439 6.98 15.45 -11.43
N ASP A 440 7.92 15.74 -12.34
CA ASP A 440 9.09 14.93 -12.72
C ASP A 440 10.38 15.76 -12.75
N ASP A 441 11.46 15.25 -12.14
CA ASP A 441 12.78 15.89 -12.11
C ASP A 441 13.55 15.73 -13.43
N HIS A 442 13.12 14.77 -14.26
CA HIS A 442 13.71 14.40 -15.54
C HIS A 442 12.67 14.50 -16.67
N PRO A 443 13.09 14.72 -17.93
CA PRO A 443 12.16 14.74 -19.06
C PRO A 443 11.51 13.37 -19.24
N VAL A 444 10.17 13.36 -19.29
CA VAL A 444 9.39 12.17 -19.60
C VAL A 444 9.64 11.75 -21.04
N PHE A 445 10.21 10.58 -21.25
CA PHE A 445 10.50 10.04 -22.59
C PHE A 445 9.44 9.04 -23.07
N SER A 446 8.66 8.46 -22.15
CA SER A 446 7.59 7.52 -22.47
C SER A 446 6.38 7.73 -21.56
N ALA A 447 5.20 7.66 -22.16
CA ALA A 447 3.92 7.67 -21.45
C ALA A 447 2.99 6.64 -22.11
N LEU A 448 2.44 5.73 -21.32
CA LEU A 448 1.48 4.71 -21.77
C LEU A 448 0.20 4.81 -20.95
N TYR A 449 -0.93 4.53 -21.60
CA TYR A 449 -2.23 4.45 -20.94
C TYR A 449 -2.56 3.00 -20.62
N ASN A 450 -2.97 2.73 -19.39
CA ASN A 450 -3.49 1.46 -18.93
C ASN A 450 -5.02 1.54 -18.84
N PRO A 451 -5.78 1.04 -19.84
CA PRO A 451 -7.23 0.97 -19.79
C PRO A 451 -7.77 0.04 -18.69
N THR A 452 -7.02 -0.99 -18.27
CA THR A 452 -7.45 -1.95 -17.24
C THR A 452 -7.59 -1.28 -15.87
N SER A 453 -6.60 -0.47 -15.47
CA SER A 453 -6.60 0.25 -14.19
C SER A 453 -7.01 1.73 -14.29
N LEU A 454 -7.33 2.23 -15.50
CA LEU A 454 -7.62 3.63 -15.77
C LEU A 454 -6.52 4.57 -15.25
N SER A 455 -5.27 4.22 -15.51
CA SER A 455 -4.10 4.99 -15.08
C SER A 455 -3.13 5.24 -16.23
N PHE A 456 -2.34 6.31 -16.15
CA PHE A 456 -1.19 6.52 -17.02
C PHE A 456 0.08 6.06 -16.32
N ILE A 457 1.02 5.50 -17.06
CA ILE A 457 2.37 5.22 -16.59
C ILE A 457 3.34 6.10 -17.38
N THR A 458 4.23 6.80 -16.68
CA THR A 458 5.28 7.63 -17.28
C THR A 458 6.64 7.13 -16.85
N ALA A 459 7.63 7.26 -17.72
CA ALA A 459 9.02 6.95 -17.41
C ALA A 459 9.89 8.18 -17.66
N ALA A 460 10.73 8.51 -16.68
CA ALA A 460 11.61 9.67 -16.68
C ALA A 460 12.91 9.35 -15.93
N GLY A 461 14.07 9.55 -16.57
CA GLY A 461 15.37 9.21 -15.97
C GLY A 461 15.44 7.74 -15.59
N ARG A 462 15.53 7.44 -14.29
CA ARG A 462 15.55 6.07 -13.73
C ARG A 462 14.22 5.64 -13.09
N ASP A 463 13.25 6.53 -13.17
CA ASP A 463 12.03 6.44 -12.39
C ASP A 463 10.84 6.16 -13.31
N VAL A 464 9.87 5.46 -12.74
CA VAL A 464 8.57 5.20 -13.37
C VAL A 464 7.47 5.64 -12.42
N LYS A 465 6.51 6.40 -12.93
CA LYS A 465 5.38 6.94 -12.15
C LYS A 465 4.06 6.48 -12.72
N ILE A 466 3.10 6.25 -11.84
CA ILE A 466 1.73 5.86 -12.20
C ILE A 466 0.78 6.96 -11.75
N TRP A 467 -0.12 7.38 -12.62
CA TRP A 467 -1.04 8.49 -12.46
C TRP A 467 -2.48 8.03 -12.66
N ASP A 468 -3.43 8.58 -11.91
CA ASP A 468 -4.85 8.38 -12.16
C ASP A 468 -5.23 9.14 -13.44
N ALA A 469 -5.73 8.43 -14.45
CA ALA A 469 -6.11 9.04 -15.72
C ALA A 469 -7.33 9.96 -15.63
N ARG A 470 -8.18 9.76 -14.61
CA ARG A 470 -9.40 10.56 -14.40
C ARG A 470 -9.11 11.82 -13.61
N LEU A 471 -8.29 11.71 -12.56
CA LEU A 471 -8.03 12.80 -11.63
C LEU A 471 -6.74 13.57 -11.94
N GLY A 472 -5.83 12.99 -12.73
CA GLY A 472 -4.50 13.56 -13.00
C GLY A 472 -3.58 13.56 -11.78
N LYS A 473 -3.89 12.76 -10.76
CA LYS A 473 -3.11 12.66 -9.52
C LYS A 473 -2.08 11.54 -9.63
N LEU A 474 -0.92 11.76 -9.03
CA LEU A 474 0.11 10.73 -8.87
C LEU A 474 -0.38 9.64 -7.90
N ILE A 475 -0.33 8.38 -8.31
CA ILE A 475 -0.68 7.20 -7.50
C ILE A 475 0.58 6.57 -6.92
N ARG A 476 1.61 6.32 -7.75
CA ARG A 476 2.83 5.59 -7.35
C ARG A 476 4.07 6.17 -8.02
N VAL A 477 5.20 6.03 -7.33
CA VAL A 477 6.54 6.35 -7.83
C VAL A 477 7.44 5.16 -7.55
N TYR A 478 8.08 4.66 -8.59
CA TYR A 478 9.13 3.66 -8.51
C TYR A 478 10.44 4.32 -8.91
N ARG A 479 11.38 4.42 -7.96
CA ARG A 479 12.68 5.08 -8.16
C ARG A 479 13.80 4.06 -8.35
N ASP A 480 14.83 4.48 -9.07
CA ASP A 480 16.08 3.72 -9.24
C ASP A 480 15.84 2.26 -9.70
N LEU A 481 14.94 2.09 -10.67
CA LEU A 481 14.58 0.75 -11.18
C LEU A 481 15.72 0.04 -11.91
N SER A 482 16.70 0.81 -12.41
CA SER A 482 17.93 0.28 -13.00
C SER A 482 19.15 1.08 -12.56
N SER A 483 20.31 0.43 -12.64
CA SER A 483 21.64 1.05 -12.48
C SER A 483 21.95 2.12 -13.53
N SER A 484 21.24 2.11 -14.66
CA SER A 484 21.40 3.07 -15.76
C SER A 484 20.07 3.69 -16.16
N ASP A 485 20.12 4.78 -16.93
CA ASP A 485 18.92 5.53 -17.30
C ASP A 485 18.00 4.69 -18.19
N LEU A 486 16.70 4.82 -17.96
CA LEU A 486 15.67 4.12 -18.72
C LEU A 486 15.51 4.76 -20.09
N THR A 487 15.28 3.92 -21.08
CA THR A 487 15.23 4.34 -22.49
C THR A 487 13.90 3.98 -23.14
N THR A 488 13.25 2.92 -22.65
CA THR A 488 11.98 2.44 -23.20
C THR A 488 11.13 1.75 -22.14
N LEU A 489 9.81 1.84 -22.33
CA LEU A 489 8.78 1.27 -21.48
C LEU A 489 7.75 0.59 -22.38
N CYS A 490 7.28 -0.59 -21.99
CA CYS A 490 6.19 -1.31 -22.62
C CYS A 490 5.30 -1.96 -21.56
N LEU A 491 4.02 -2.18 -21.86
CA LEU A 491 3.10 -2.92 -21.01
C LEU A 491 2.89 -4.33 -21.59
N ASP A 492 2.60 -5.29 -20.71
CA ASP A 492 2.15 -6.61 -21.15
C ASP A 492 0.69 -6.57 -21.66
N PHE A 493 0.23 -7.67 -22.26
CA PHE A 493 -1.13 -7.76 -22.80
C PHE A 493 -2.23 -7.58 -21.74
N ARG A 494 -1.98 -7.98 -20.49
CA ARG A 494 -2.94 -7.79 -19.39
C ARG A 494 -2.79 -6.44 -18.71
N GLU A 495 -1.79 -5.66 -19.09
CA GLU A 495 -1.42 -4.36 -18.52
C GLU A 495 -1.23 -4.43 -16.99
N ARG A 496 -0.74 -5.57 -16.51
CA ARG A 496 -0.42 -5.84 -15.10
C ARG A 496 1.07 -5.93 -14.86
N LYS A 497 1.87 -5.95 -15.93
CA LYS A 497 3.33 -5.89 -15.89
C LYS A 497 3.79 -4.72 -16.75
N PHE A 498 4.81 -4.03 -16.29
CA PHE A 498 5.54 -3.10 -17.13
C PHE A 498 6.97 -3.57 -17.31
N ILE A 499 7.44 -3.43 -18.55
CA ILE A 499 8.74 -3.91 -19.00
C ILE A 499 9.55 -2.68 -19.38
N ILE A 500 10.74 -2.57 -18.79
CA ILE A 500 11.66 -1.47 -19.05
C ILE A 500 12.91 -1.96 -19.77
N GLY A 501 13.45 -1.11 -20.62
CA GLY A 501 14.80 -1.22 -21.18
C GLY A 501 15.67 -0.07 -20.70
N ASP A 502 16.95 -0.32 -20.55
CA ASP A 502 17.91 0.68 -20.10
C ASP A 502 19.05 0.93 -21.09
N HIS A 503 19.83 1.99 -20.83
CA HIS A 503 21.02 2.33 -21.59
C HIS A 503 22.12 1.25 -21.49
N GLY A 504 22.14 0.50 -20.39
CA GLY A 504 23.05 -0.60 -20.14
C GLY A 504 22.80 -1.85 -20.98
N GLY A 505 21.68 -1.97 -21.71
CA GLY A 505 21.32 -3.17 -22.47
C GLY A 505 20.57 -4.23 -21.66
N ASN A 506 20.06 -3.87 -20.48
CA ASN A 506 19.23 -4.72 -19.65
C ASN A 506 17.75 -4.53 -19.97
N ILE A 507 16.98 -5.59 -19.77
CA ILE A 507 15.52 -5.55 -19.83
C ILE A 507 14.99 -6.18 -18.54
N HIS A 508 14.17 -5.43 -17.83
CA HIS A 508 13.59 -5.84 -16.55
C HIS A 508 12.07 -5.83 -16.65
N VAL A 509 11.43 -6.78 -15.97
CA VAL A 509 9.97 -6.91 -15.88
C VAL A 509 9.57 -6.65 -14.44
N PHE A 510 8.63 -5.73 -14.26
CA PHE A 510 8.08 -5.36 -12.97
C PHE A 510 6.57 -5.56 -12.96
N ASP A 511 6.05 -5.85 -11.78
CA ASP A 511 4.62 -5.83 -11.51
C ASP A 511 4.12 -4.38 -11.44
N TYR A 512 3.01 -4.11 -12.14
CA TYR A 512 2.40 -2.78 -12.24
C TYR A 512 1.89 -2.24 -10.91
N LEU A 513 1.36 -3.09 -10.03
CA LEU A 513 0.66 -2.68 -8.82
C LEU A 513 1.59 -2.44 -7.64
N ASN A 514 2.56 -3.33 -7.42
CA ASN A 514 3.47 -3.26 -6.28
C ASN A 514 4.88 -2.77 -6.64
N GLY A 515 5.25 -2.77 -7.94
CA GLY A 515 6.59 -2.41 -8.40
C GLY A 515 7.65 -3.45 -8.06
N SER A 516 7.23 -4.66 -7.66
CA SER A 516 8.15 -5.77 -7.39
C SER A 516 8.88 -6.15 -8.68
N HIS A 517 10.18 -6.39 -8.53
CA HIS A 517 11.00 -6.92 -9.61
C HIS A 517 10.63 -8.38 -9.81
N MET A 518 10.16 -8.72 -11.02
CA MET A 518 9.75 -10.09 -11.32
C MET A 518 10.90 -10.89 -11.93
N LYS A 519 11.48 -10.36 -13.02
CA LYS A 519 12.55 -11.04 -13.75
C LYS A 519 13.38 -10.06 -14.57
N SER A 520 14.54 -10.52 -15.03
CA SER A 520 15.40 -9.80 -15.97
C SER A 520 15.84 -10.73 -17.08
N PHE A 521 15.76 -10.26 -18.32
CA PHE A 521 16.27 -11.01 -19.46
C PHE A 521 17.79 -10.86 -19.51
N ALA A 522 18.50 -11.93 -19.17
CA ALA A 522 19.95 -11.94 -19.06
C ALA A 522 20.54 -13.20 -19.70
N TYR A 523 21.40 -13.01 -20.71
CA TYR A 523 22.03 -14.12 -21.42
C TYR A 523 23.55 -14.14 -21.23
N PRO A 524 24.16 -15.31 -20.98
CA PRO A 524 25.60 -15.42 -20.78
C PRO A 524 26.42 -14.86 -21.95
N ASP A 525 25.93 -15.06 -23.18
CA ASP A 525 26.60 -14.64 -24.42
C ASP A 525 26.77 -13.12 -24.53
N PHE A 526 26.02 -12.34 -23.74
CA PHE A 526 26.03 -10.86 -23.78
C PHE A 526 26.49 -10.24 -22.46
N GLY A 527 27.20 -11.01 -21.62
CA GLY A 527 27.70 -10.56 -20.33
C GLY A 527 26.59 -10.43 -19.28
N ASN A 528 25.64 -11.38 -19.27
CA ASN A 528 24.44 -11.39 -18.41
C ASN A 528 23.50 -10.19 -18.64
N ARG A 529 23.36 -9.78 -19.90
CA ARG A 529 22.44 -8.72 -20.33
C ARG A 529 21.55 -9.20 -21.47
N ALA A 530 20.51 -8.45 -21.80
CA ALA A 530 19.67 -8.74 -22.95
C ALA A 530 20.35 -8.33 -24.26
N HIS A 531 21.06 -7.21 -24.25
CA HIS A 531 21.81 -6.65 -25.36
C HIS A 531 23.21 -6.20 -24.93
N THR A 532 24.12 -6.03 -25.90
CA THR A 532 25.47 -5.53 -25.60
C THR A 532 25.56 -4.01 -25.51
N ALA A 533 24.52 -3.31 -25.98
CA ALA A 533 24.38 -1.86 -26.01
C ALA A 533 22.94 -1.45 -25.61
N GLU A 534 22.65 -0.15 -25.63
CA GLU A 534 21.35 0.45 -25.26
C GLU A 534 20.15 -0.24 -25.92
N VAL A 535 19.10 -0.49 -25.14
CA VAL A 535 17.80 -0.95 -25.65
C VAL A 535 16.98 0.25 -26.10
N THR A 536 16.64 0.35 -27.37
CA THR A 536 16.03 1.57 -27.92
C THR A 536 14.49 1.53 -27.91
N LYS A 537 13.91 0.37 -28.21
CA LYS A 537 12.45 0.15 -28.17
C LYS A 537 12.12 -1.27 -27.75
N LEU A 538 10.98 -1.39 -27.06
CA LEU A 538 10.34 -2.66 -26.70
C LEU A 538 8.95 -2.74 -27.30
N CYS A 539 8.54 -3.96 -27.64
CA CYS A 539 7.18 -4.29 -28.05
C CYS A 539 6.76 -5.64 -27.44
N TYR A 540 5.53 -5.74 -26.96
CA TYR A 540 5.00 -6.97 -26.39
C TYR A 540 4.10 -7.72 -27.38
N CYS A 541 4.34 -9.01 -27.56
CA CYS A 541 3.51 -9.90 -28.37
C CYS A 541 2.65 -10.79 -27.45
N ALA A 542 1.35 -10.48 -27.39
CA ALA A 542 0.38 -11.16 -26.53
C ALA A 542 0.25 -12.66 -26.79
N GLU A 543 0.14 -13.04 -28.06
CA GLU A 543 -0.20 -14.40 -28.47
C GLU A 543 0.94 -15.38 -28.24
N HIS A 544 2.18 -14.90 -28.36
CA HIS A 544 3.37 -15.70 -28.07
C HIS A 544 3.90 -15.51 -26.65
N MET A 545 3.36 -14.55 -25.88
CA MET A 545 3.91 -14.14 -24.58
C MET A 545 5.40 -13.82 -24.71
N ALA A 546 5.72 -12.99 -25.71
CA ALA A 546 7.09 -12.70 -26.09
C ALA A 546 7.37 -11.20 -26.08
N VAL A 547 8.54 -10.82 -25.56
CA VAL A 547 9.04 -9.45 -25.59
C VAL A 547 9.98 -9.31 -26.78
N ILE A 548 9.76 -8.30 -27.62
CA ILE A 548 10.62 -7.99 -28.75
C ILE A 548 11.38 -6.71 -28.42
N SER A 549 12.69 -6.73 -28.56
CA SER A 549 13.59 -5.65 -28.23
C SER A 549 14.50 -5.32 -29.41
N VAL A 550 14.85 -4.04 -29.53
CA VAL A 550 15.87 -3.57 -30.48
C VAL A 550 16.92 -2.75 -29.76
N SER A 551 18.14 -2.78 -30.28
CA SER A 551 19.29 -2.14 -29.65
C SER A 551 20.23 -1.48 -30.66
N TRP A 552 21.07 -0.58 -30.16
CA TRP A 552 22.21 -0.01 -30.88
C TRP A 552 23.28 -1.05 -31.25
N ASP A 553 23.22 -2.26 -30.71
CA ASP A 553 24.07 -3.37 -31.15
C ASP A 553 23.68 -3.95 -32.53
N CYS A 554 22.82 -3.25 -33.28
CA CYS A 554 22.31 -3.62 -34.60
C CYS A 554 21.56 -4.96 -34.62
N SER A 555 21.00 -5.37 -33.47
CA SER A 555 20.25 -6.60 -33.34
C SER A 555 18.85 -6.42 -32.78
N ILE A 556 17.99 -7.36 -33.16
CA ILE A 556 16.62 -7.50 -32.66
C ILE A 556 16.56 -8.82 -31.89
N ASN A 557 16.17 -8.79 -30.63
CA ASN A 557 16.02 -9.99 -29.82
C ASN A 557 14.54 -10.26 -29.53
N ILE A 558 14.16 -11.54 -29.57
CA ILE A 558 12.83 -12.02 -29.22
C ILE A 558 12.99 -12.89 -27.97
N HIS A 559 12.39 -12.47 -26.88
CA HIS A 559 12.49 -13.08 -25.55
C HIS A 559 11.18 -13.79 -25.20
N ASP A 560 11.25 -15.01 -24.72
CA ASP A 560 10.10 -15.74 -24.15
C ASP A 560 9.87 -15.28 -22.70
N GLU A 561 8.65 -14.81 -22.42
CA GLU A 561 8.25 -14.36 -21.08
C GLU A 561 7.66 -15.49 -20.22
N ARG A 562 7.40 -16.69 -20.77
CA ARG A 562 6.73 -17.79 -20.02
C ARG A 562 7.58 -18.37 -18.90
N ASP A 563 8.90 -18.27 -19.01
CA ASP A 563 9.84 -18.82 -18.02
C ASP A 563 10.03 -17.83 -16.86
N SER A 564 10.04 -18.34 -15.63
CA SER A 564 10.00 -17.53 -14.40
C SER A 564 11.37 -16.97 -14.01
N GLU A 565 12.48 -17.67 -14.25
CA GLU A 565 13.77 -17.27 -13.67
C GLU A 565 14.55 -16.23 -14.51
N ARG A 566 14.80 -16.50 -15.80
CA ARG A 566 15.71 -15.66 -16.63
C ARG A 566 15.18 -15.29 -18.01
N GLY A 567 14.05 -15.89 -18.41
CA GLY A 567 13.53 -15.81 -19.77
C GLY A 567 14.43 -16.51 -20.79
N VAL A 568 13.86 -16.98 -21.89
CA VAL A 568 14.59 -17.70 -22.94
C VAL A 568 14.76 -16.80 -24.16
N LEU A 569 15.96 -16.70 -24.71
CA LEU A 569 16.16 -16.03 -25.99
C LEU A 569 15.62 -16.95 -27.10
N LEU A 570 14.48 -16.58 -27.68
CA LEU A 570 13.88 -17.35 -28.77
C LEU A 570 14.70 -17.16 -30.05
N ARG A 571 14.99 -15.90 -30.40
CA ARG A 571 15.68 -15.54 -31.64
C ARG A 571 16.45 -14.24 -31.51
N ARG A 572 17.50 -14.14 -32.32
CA ARG A 572 18.28 -12.93 -32.55
C ARG A 572 18.37 -12.67 -34.05
N LEU A 573 17.86 -11.53 -34.50
CA LEU A 573 17.90 -11.08 -35.89
C LEU A 573 19.05 -10.08 -36.05
N VAL A 574 19.96 -10.37 -36.98
CA VAL A 574 21.18 -9.59 -37.24
C VAL A 574 21.43 -9.49 -38.74
N GLY A 575 22.22 -8.49 -39.15
CA GLY A 575 22.68 -8.34 -40.53
C GLY A 575 21.73 -7.60 -41.47
N GLY A 576 20.66 -7.01 -40.95
CA GLY A 576 19.73 -6.16 -41.73
C GLY A 576 20.06 -4.67 -41.67
N HIS A 577 20.72 -4.20 -40.60
CA HIS A 577 21.10 -2.80 -40.42
C HIS A 577 22.62 -2.66 -40.29
N SER A 578 23.12 -1.52 -40.74
CA SER A 578 24.54 -1.16 -40.71
C SER A 578 24.90 -0.26 -39.53
N THR A 579 23.90 0.36 -38.89
CA THR A 579 24.03 1.22 -37.71
C THR A 579 22.86 1.01 -36.75
N ASP A 580 22.87 1.76 -35.65
CA ASP A 580 21.92 1.71 -34.54
C ASP A 580 20.45 1.64 -34.99
N ILE A 581 19.71 0.70 -34.39
CA ILE A 581 18.27 0.55 -34.61
C ILE A 581 17.54 1.50 -33.67
N THR A 582 16.72 2.40 -34.22
CA THR A 582 16.07 3.50 -33.51
C THR A 582 14.57 3.32 -33.35
N ALA A 583 13.95 2.51 -34.22
CA ALA A 583 12.51 2.32 -34.25
C ALA A 583 12.15 0.84 -34.42
N LEU A 584 11.05 0.44 -33.80
CA LEU A 584 10.50 -0.91 -33.84
C LEU A 584 8.98 -0.83 -33.95
N SER A 585 8.41 -1.68 -34.79
CA SER A 585 6.97 -1.91 -34.83
C SER A 585 6.69 -3.36 -35.17
N PHE A 586 5.68 -3.95 -34.54
CA PHE A 586 5.26 -5.34 -34.75
C PHE A 586 3.79 -5.39 -35.14
N SER A 587 3.45 -6.23 -36.11
CA SER A 587 2.05 -6.54 -36.47
C SER A 587 1.84 -8.04 -36.36
N TYR A 588 0.93 -8.44 -35.47
CA TYR A 588 0.54 -9.84 -35.33
C TYR A 588 -0.24 -10.32 -36.55
N HIS A 589 -1.13 -9.49 -37.11
CA HIS A 589 -1.99 -9.87 -38.23
C HIS A 589 -1.22 -10.17 -39.52
N LEU A 590 -0.12 -9.47 -39.75
CA LEU A 590 0.75 -9.68 -40.91
C LEU A 590 1.88 -10.67 -40.61
N SER A 591 2.08 -11.07 -39.34
CA SER A 591 3.27 -11.79 -38.88
C SER A 591 4.58 -11.10 -39.28
N LEU A 592 4.57 -9.76 -39.33
CA LEU A 592 5.70 -8.93 -39.77
C LEU A 592 6.25 -8.10 -38.62
N LEU A 593 7.57 -7.95 -38.62
CA LEU A 593 8.30 -7.05 -37.75
C LEU A 593 9.01 -6.01 -38.61
N ALA A 594 8.89 -4.73 -38.25
CA ALA A 594 9.59 -3.65 -38.93
C ALA A 594 10.59 -3.00 -37.98
N SER A 595 11.81 -2.81 -38.46
CA SER A 595 12.87 -2.09 -37.75
C SER A 595 13.40 -0.94 -38.61
N GLY A 596 13.66 0.18 -37.96
CA GLY A 596 14.17 1.40 -38.58
C GLY A 596 15.49 1.78 -37.93
N SER A 597 16.43 2.26 -38.73
CA SER A 597 17.78 2.57 -38.27
C SER A 597 18.21 3.99 -38.66
N SER A 598 19.24 4.46 -37.98
CA SER A 598 19.98 5.69 -38.32
C SER A 598 20.66 5.62 -39.69
N ASP A 599 20.83 4.43 -40.28
CA ASP A 599 21.35 4.26 -41.65
C ASP A 599 20.35 4.60 -42.77
N CYS A 600 19.21 5.19 -42.42
CA CYS A 600 18.14 5.57 -43.34
C CYS A 600 17.40 4.38 -43.97
N SER A 601 17.66 3.15 -43.50
CA SER A 601 16.96 1.95 -43.98
C SER A 601 15.83 1.53 -43.05
N LEU A 602 14.77 1.01 -43.67
CA LEU A 602 13.68 0.32 -43.01
C LEU A 602 13.72 -1.13 -43.46
N GLN A 603 13.83 -2.03 -42.49
CA GLN A 603 13.90 -3.47 -42.73
C GLN A 603 12.62 -4.13 -42.23
N VAL A 604 12.02 -4.97 -43.06
CA VAL A 604 10.85 -5.76 -42.72
C VAL A 604 11.28 -7.22 -42.62
N TRP A 605 10.95 -7.83 -41.50
CA TRP A 605 11.32 -9.18 -41.12
C TRP A 605 10.07 -10.03 -40.97
N ASP A 606 10.18 -11.28 -41.40
CA ASP A 606 9.23 -12.32 -41.07
C ASP A 606 9.41 -12.72 -39.60
N TYR A 607 8.37 -12.56 -38.79
CA TYR A 607 8.42 -12.88 -37.37
C TYR A 607 8.51 -14.41 -37.11
N GLU A 608 7.81 -15.22 -37.90
CA GLU A 608 7.77 -16.68 -37.72
C GLU A 608 9.08 -17.37 -38.08
N PHE A 609 9.76 -16.89 -39.12
CA PHE A 609 11.00 -17.48 -39.62
C PHE A 609 12.25 -16.68 -39.25
N GLY A 610 12.10 -15.43 -38.80
CA GLY A 610 13.22 -14.54 -38.48
C GLY A 610 14.06 -14.18 -39.69
N ARG A 611 13.47 -14.17 -40.88
CA ARG A 611 14.16 -13.85 -42.14
C ARG A 611 13.87 -12.43 -42.54
N LEU A 612 14.84 -11.77 -43.14
CA LEU A 612 14.62 -10.48 -43.77
C LEU A 612 13.76 -10.67 -45.02
N ASP A 613 12.57 -10.08 -45.02
CA ASP A 613 11.59 -10.20 -46.10
C ASP A 613 11.80 -9.09 -47.14
N THR A 614 11.76 -7.83 -46.70
CA THR A 614 11.92 -6.68 -47.61
C THR A 614 12.72 -5.54 -47.00
N THR A 615 13.46 -4.84 -47.86
CA THR A 615 14.22 -3.63 -47.50
C THR A 615 13.54 -2.42 -48.14
N CYS A 616 12.93 -1.55 -47.34
CA CYS A 616 12.29 -0.33 -47.82
C CYS A 616 13.31 0.82 -47.85
N ILE A 617 13.55 1.36 -49.04
CA ILE A 617 14.47 2.49 -49.28
C ILE A 617 13.63 3.68 -49.73
N GLY A 618 13.76 4.82 -49.04
CA GLY A 618 13.01 6.02 -49.38
C GLY A 618 13.25 7.21 -48.45
N HIS A 619 13.71 6.96 -47.23
CA HIS A 619 14.08 8.03 -46.31
C HIS A 619 15.47 8.59 -46.63
N VAL A 620 15.63 9.90 -46.43
CA VAL A 620 16.89 10.64 -46.68
C VAL A 620 17.68 10.85 -45.39
N SER A 621 17.05 10.56 -44.25
CA SER A 621 17.64 10.69 -42.92
C SER A 621 17.26 9.51 -42.02
N GLY A 622 17.92 9.40 -40.86
CA GLY A 622 17.70 8.31 -39.91
C GLY A 622 16.25 8.24 -39.44
N LEU A 623 15.72 7.02 -39.33
CA LEU A 623 14.35 6.79 -38.91
C LEU A 623 14.20 7.08 -37.42
N LEU A 624 13.03 7.58 -37.01
CA LEU A 624 12.72 7.87 -35.60
C LEU A 624 11.55 7.05 -35.06
N CYS A 625 10.53 6.80 -35.90
CA CYS A 625 9.34 6.08 -35.48
C CYS A 625 8.84 5.17 -36.60
N LEU A 626 8.32 4.02 -36.19
CA LEU A 626 7.64 3.06 -37.04
C LEU A 626 6.33 2.66 -36.36
N HIS A 627 5.27 2.49 -37.14
CA HIS A 627 4.00 2.02 -36.61
C HIS A 627 3.17 1.28 -37.65
N PHE A 628 2.81 0.03 -37.38
CA PHE A 628 1.85 -0.72 -38.18
C PHE A 628 0.44 -0.25 -37.84
N LEU A 629 -0.37 -0.01 -38.86
CA LEU A 629 -1.77 0.38 -38.69
C LEU A 629 -2.65 -0.86 -38.68
N ASP A 630 -2.55 -1.69 -37.65
CA ASP A 630 -3.39 -2.88 -37.54
C ASP A 630 -4.89 -2.52 -37.51
N PRO A 631 -5.76 -3.26 -38.24
CA PRO A 631 -5.49 -4.48 -39.03
C PRO A 631 -5.18 -4.22 -40.52
N PHE A 632 -4.92 -2.97 -40.93
CA PHE A 632 -4.62 -2.63 -42.32
C PHE A 632 -3.17 -2.98 -42.69
N PRO A 633 -2.90 -3.44 -43.93
CA PRO A 633 -1.55 -3.76 -44.39
C PRO A 633 -0.75 -2.50 -44.73
N LEU A 634 -0.63 -1.59 -43.77
CA LEU A 634 0.06 -0.31 -43.92
C LEU A 634 1.07 -0.13 -42.79
N LEU A 635 2.28 0.28 -43.15
CA LEU A 635 3.31 0.70 -42.22
C LEU A 635 3.56 2.20 -42.38
N LEU A 636 3.55 2.91 -41.26
CA LEU A 636 3.99 4.29 -41.14
C LEU A 636 5.44 4.33 -40.70
N SER A 637 6.15 5.31 -41.25
CA SER A 637 7.53 5.60 -40.86
C SER A 637 7.78 7.09 -40.87
N SER A 638 8.58 7.57 -39.94
CA SER A 638 9.03 8.96 -39.90
C SER A 638 10.54 9.07 -39.77
N ASP A 639 11.11 10.10 -40.39
CA ASP A 639 12.53 10.39 -40.33
C ASP A 639 12.86 11.64 -39.46
N SER A 640 14.15 11.89 -39.22
CA SER A 640 14.60 13.01 -38.39
C SER A 640 14.43 14.39 -39.03
N THR A 641 14.16 14.45 -40.34
CA THR A 641 13.81 15.69 -41.04
C THR A 641 12.32 16.02 -41.00
N GLY A 642 11.49 15.11 -40.46
CA GLY A 642 10.04 15.27 -40.33
C GLY A 642 9.24 14.73 -41.51
N ASN A 643 9.85 13.96 -42.43
CA ASN A 643 9.12 13.27 -43.48
C ASN A 643 8.36 12.08 -42.90
N VAL A 644 7.13 11.86 -43.38
CA VAL A 644 6.32 10.70 -43.05
C VAL A 644 6.02 9.93 -44.33
N CYS A 645 6.37 8.64 -44.35
CA CYS A 645 6.12 7.76 -45.49
C CYS A 645 5.13 6.65 -45.12
N PHE A 646 4.22 6.37 -46.04
CA PHE A 646 3.26 5.27 -45.98
C PHE A 646 3.74 4.15 -46.89
N TRP A 647 3.84 2.95 -46.34
CA TRP A 647 4.27 1.76 -47.07
C TRP A 647 3.12 0.76 -47.12
N ALA A 648 2.76 0.34 -48.32
CA ALA A 648 1.81 -0.75 -48.51
C ALA A 648 2.55 -2.09 -48.35
N MET A 649 2.10 -2.88 -47.37
CA MET A 649 2.73 -4.15 -47.06
C MET A 649 2.06 -5.30 -47.82
N PRO A 650 2.83 -6.29 -48.31
CA PRO A 650 2.25 -7.45 -48.96
C PRO A 650 1.37 -8.20 -47.96
N GLN A 651 0.12 -8.47 -48.34
CA GLN A 651 -0.74 -9.34 -47.55
C GLN A 651 -0.19 -10.77 -47.65
N PRO A 652 -0.13 -11.52 -46.53
CA PRO A 652 0.31 -12.90 -46.57
C PRO A 652 -0.60 -13.70 -47.53
N PRO A 653 -0.04 -14.50 -48.45
CA PRO A 653 -0.82 -15.31 -49.36
C PRO A 653 -1.52 -16.43 -48.59
N GLY A 654 -2.75 -16.17 -48.15
CA GLY A 654 -3.70 -17.19 -47.71
C GLY A 654 -3.80 -17.41 -46.20
N ASN A 655 -4.69 -16.64 -45.56
CA ASN A 655 -5.62 -17.21 -44.60
C ASN A 655 -7.03 -16.69 -44.89
N CYS A 656 -7.53 -17.07 -46.07
CA CYS A 656 -8.94 -17.02 -46.39
C CYS A 656 -9.69 -17.95 -45.44
N GLY A 657 -10.19 -17.40 -44.32
CA GLY A 657 -11.26 -18.05 -43.57
C GLY A 657 -11.20 -17.89 -42.06
N ARG A 658 -11.62 -16.72 -41.55
CA ARG A 658 -12.63 -16.63 -40.48
C ARG A 658 -13.09 -15.19 -40.29
N LYS A 659 -14.25 -14.93 -40.90
CA LYS A 659 -15.29 -13.93 -40.60
C LYS A 659 -14.88 -12.76 -39.68
N LEU A 660 -14.96 -11.55 -40.23
CA LEU A 660 -15.61 -10.44 -39.54
C LEU A 660 -16.34 -9.56 -40.57
N HIS A 661 -17.66 -9.66 -40.54
CA HIS A 661 -18.57 -8.70 -41.13
C HIS A 661 -18.29 -7.32 -40.54
N ARG A 662 -18.17 -6.28 -41.38
CA ARG A 662 -18.77 -4.98 -41.06
C ARG A 662 -18.94 -4.07 -42.29
N HIS A 663 -20.22 -3.81 -42.55
CA HIS A 663 -20.85 -2.60 -43.04
C HIS A 663 -20.01 -1.56 -43.78
N ALA A 664 -20.36 -1.40 -45.06
CA ALA A 664 -20.16 -0.17 -45.81
C ALA A 664 -20.90 0.99 -45.12
N LEU A 665 -20.16 2.03 -44.74
CA LEU A 665 -20.69 3.38 -44.61
C LEU A 665 -20.20 4.16 -45.83
N TYR A 666 -21.13 4.40 -46.76
CA TYR A 666 -21.00 5.42 -47.77
C TYR A 666 -21.12 6.79 -47.08
N ALA A 667 -20.19 7.70 -47.37
CA ALA A 667 -20.43 9.13 -47.26
C ALA A 667 -19.84 9.81 -48.50
N SER A 668 -20.73 10.52 -49.19
CA SER A 668 -20.55 11.38 -50.36
C SER A 668 -19.67 12.58 -50.11
#